data_AF-A0A920CEZ9-F1
#
_entry.id   AF-A0A920CEZ9-F1
#
_cell.length_a   1.000
_cell.length_b   1.000
_cell.length_c   1.000
_cell.angle_alpha   90.00
_cell.angle_beta   90.00
_cell.angle_gamma   90.00
#
_symmetry.space_group_name_H-M   'P 1'
#
loop_
_entity.id
_entity.type
_entity.pdbx_description
1 polymer ?
#
loop_
_entity_poly.entity_id
_entity_poly.type
_entity_poly.pdbx_seq_one_letter_code
_entity_poly.pdbx_strand_id
1 'polypeptide(L)'
;MKLDFHYFTVKTIASRLGYREQETQLIATACQFINDNHQNAVQYLTKDKISGGIIKRGLCEYDPSSQMYMIPLLLTAIEKDKISNEITSQKNQEEILIPFYYYSDFVVDDGTTDYNYRVTPIQTLQSSNSFNLLFQRAKDRYRSNSDDEALAPAAIQALRRLGILLHIASDSFAYVPFNGYKSDVNLWTITEVKDTRTFKNITDRYEPQKYAAYPNVGKYRTGEVSDDYNVQFILTVDKSPVSYTRINNDCFAKAARTVYGFLSHFCGKEPSEQDWRDNVLPTLIKGWNTDAHSYEELKQHWSSLTGLNYDYDEDAVRQSIVDFDKNLTPDQQGYFDFLLMIQDVRDAVMGKLEKGDQILNAEERNTDAVTCEVSEPDFCGDRYELTITASMPTKPASLAMLVSIFDADTQEQIASFPYTYKNIKTITEKVPLNIPEQNQNLLAQIDFSWRDDKSSKKKQFKKEYSIIGNAAIVVKQELVQPCSKTGRPVIQIVNGSESDSADYNYPLNAMYISQEGNARLDLYAPIDLEWKLADGFNMLDYEDLRISMTLPSGQTFKYCNNSKFISLKLDQSTGIIHLKAIEEWKNRLSVKEFSASIARMKLGISVTLEVSSENESGYRNIVVDTGNDDIFIEYLWNL
;
A
#
# COMPACT_ATOMS: atom_id res chain seq x y z
N MET A 1 -2.91 21.42 -2.45
CA MET A 1 -1.64 22.12 -2.79
C MET A 1 -1.89 23.02 -4.00
N LYS A 2 -0.92 23.86 -4.41
CA LYS A 2 -1.06 24.84 -5.52
C LYS A 2 -0.09 24.57 -6.67
N LEU A 3 -0.09 25.46 -7.65
CA LEU A 3 0.81 25.52 -8.82
C LEU A 3 2.29 25.25 -8.50
N ASP A 4 2.80 25.81 -7.41
CA ASP A 4 4.17 25.58 -6.92
C ASP A 4 4.50 24.08 -6.70
N PHE A 5 3.50 23.32 -6.26
CA PHE A 5 3.62 21.88 -6.10
C PHE A 5 3.21 21.12 -7.36
N HIS A 6 1.96 21.23 -7.79
CA HIS A 6 1.41 20.36 -8.84
C HIS A 6 2.12 20.51 -10.19
N TYR A 7 2.64 21.70 -10.50
CA TYR A 7 3.43 21.93 -11.71
C TYR A 7 4.94 21.89 -11.45
N PHE A 8 5.47 22.85 -10.68
CA PHE A 8 6.92 23.06 -10.58
C PHE A 8 7.64 21.91 -9.88
N THR A 9 7.09 21.42 -8.78
CA THR A 9 7.66 20.28 -8.03
C THR A 9 7.62 19.02 -8.85
N VAL A 10 6.46 18.68 -9.42
CA VAL A 10 6.28 17.47 -10.23
C VAL A 10 7.22 17.46 -11.44
N LYS A 11 7.32 18.59 -12.16
CA LYS A 11 8.25 18.71 -13.30
C LYS A 11 9.70 18.52 -12.86
N THR A 12 10.09 19.14 -11.74
CA THR A 12 11.45 19.03 -11.20
C THR A 12 11.80 17.59 -10.82
N ILE A 13 10.90 16.90 -10.13
CA ILE A 13 11.09 15.49 -9.74
C ILE A 13 11.20 14.60 -10.98
N ALA A 14 10.29 14.75 -11.94
CA ALA A 14 10.32 13.97 -13.18
C ALA A 14 11.64 14.18 -13.95
N SER A 15 12.09 15.42 -14.09
CA SER A 15 13.37 15.73 -14.74
C SER A 15 14.55 15.07 -14.03
N ARG A 16 14.59 15.10 -12.69
CA ARG A 16 15.64 14.46 -11.89
C ARG A 16 15.69 12.93 -12.05
N LEU A 17 14.55 12.30 -12.30
CA LEU A 17 14.45 10.86 -12.56
C LEU A 17 14.84 10.46 -13.99
N GLY A 18 15.17 11.45 -14.83
CA GLY A 18 15.67 11.25 -16.19
C GLY A 18 14.58 11.19 -17.25
N TYR A 19 13.36 11.64 -16.96
CA TYR A 19 12.34 11.82 -17.99
C TYR A 19 12.78 12.92 -18.97
N ARG A 20 12.44 12.76 -20.25
CA ARG A 20 12.71 13.76 -21.29
C ARG A 20 11.92 15.03 -21.03
N GLU A 21 12.41 16.18 -21.50
CA GLU A 21 11.75 17.47 -21.31
C GLU A 21 10.26 17.44 -21.69
N GLN A 22 9.93 16.86 -22.86
CA GLN A 22 8.56 16.71 -23.31
C GLN A 22 7.70 15.85 -22.35
N GLU A 23 8.25 14.77 -21.79
CA GLU A 23 7.55 13.90 -20.85
C GLU A 23 7.31 14.61 -19.52
N THR A 24 8.34 15.29 -18.99
CA THR A 24 8.22 16.07 -17.74
C THR A 24 7.18 17.17 -17.86
N GLN A 25 7.14 17.85 -19.02
CA GLN A 25 6.16 18.88 -19.32
C GLN A 25 4.74 18.28 -19.35
N LEU A 26 4.53 17.19 -20.10
CA LEU A 26 3.21 16.53 -20.20
C LEU A 26 2.67 16.11 -18.83
N ILE A 27 3.49 15.44 -18.02
CA ILE A 27 3.10 14.98 -16.68
C ILE A 27 2.72 16.18 -15.80
N ALA A 28 3.59 17.19 -15.72
CA ALA A 28 3.38 18.34 -14.85
C ALA A 28 2.18 19.20 -15.29
N THR A 29 2.00 19.41 -16.61
CA THR A 29 0.84 20.15 -17.12
C THR A 29 -0.46 19.44 -16.80
N ALA A 30 -0.51 18.11 -16.96
CA ALA A 30 -1.72 17.34 -16.68
C ALA A 30 -2.04 17.33 -15.18
N CYS A 31 -1.01 17.27 -14.32
CA CYS A 31 -1.16 17.36 -12.87
C CYS A 31 -1.76 18.71 -12.43
N GLN A 32 -1.24 19.82 -12.97
CA GLN A 32 -1.77 21.15 -12.66
C GLN A 32 -3.16 21.38 -13.28
N PHE A 33 -3.38 20.93 -14.51
CA PHE A 33 -4.64 21.18 -15.23
C PHE A 33 -5.88 20.63 -14.52
N ILE A 34 -5.73 19.64 -13.63
CA ILE A 34 -6.85 19.18 -12.78
C ILE A 34 -7.44 20.31 -11.92
N ASN A 35 -6.59 21.21 -11.38
CA ASN A 35 -7.02 22.40 -10.63
C ASN A 35 -7.62 23.50 -11.51
N ASP A 36 -7.26 23.53 -12.78
CA ASP A 36 -7.57 24.63 -13.69
C ASP A 36 -8.71 24.28 -14.66
N ASN A 37 -9.11 23.01 -14.77
CA ASN A 37 -10.18 22.56 -15.66
C ASN A 37 -11.58 22.81 -15.08
N HIS A 38 -11.98 24.08 -15.07
CA HIS A 38 -13.29 24.59 -14.61
C HIS A 38 -14.17 25.13 -15.76
N GLN A 39 -13.63 25.22 -16.97
CA GLN A 39 -14.34 25.74 -18.14
C GLN A 39 -14.83 24.61 -19.04
N ASN A 40 -16.12 24.61 -19.35
CA ASN A 40 -16.71 23.61 -20.24
C ASN A 40 -16.27 23.85 -21.69
N ALA A 41 -15.87 22.78 -22.37
CA ALA A 41 -15.62 22.76 -23.80
C ALA A 41 -16.44 21.63 -24.41
N VAL A 42 -17.47 21.98 -25.17
CA VAL A 42 -18.39 21.00 -25.78
C VAL A 42 -18.00 20.79 -27.24
N GLN A 43 -17.84 19.51 -27.62
CA GLN A 43 -17.58 19.11 -29.00
C GLN A 43 -18.85 18.52 -29.62
N TYR A 44 -19.11 18.87 -30.88
CA TYR A 44 -20.21 18.33 -31.68
C TYR A 44 -19.65 17.48 -32.80
N LEU A 45 -19.91 16.17 -32.76
CA LEU A 45 -19.33 15.21 -33.70
C LEU A 45 -20.39 14.32 -34.35
N THR A 46 -20.13 13.89 -35.57
CA THR A 46 -20.91 12.85 -36.25
C THR A 46 -20.54 11.47 -35.70
N LYS A 47 -21.45 10.49 -35.80
CA LYS A 47 -21.31 9.15 -35.20
C LYS A 47 -19.99 8.44 -35.57
N ASP A 48 -19.53 8.59 -36.81
CA ASP A 48 -18.31 7.99 -37.36
C ASP A 48 -17.01 8.54 -36.76
N LYS A 49 -17.08 9.69 -36.07
CA LYS A 49 -15.93 10.37 -35.48
C LYS A 49 -15.81 10.19 -33.97
N ILE A 50 -16.67 9.36 -33.38
CA ILE A 50 -16.76 9.19 -31.92
C ILE A 50 -16.24 7.81 -31.56
N SER A 51 -15.44 7.75 -30.50
CA SER A 51 -14.99 6.50 -29.92
C SER A 51 -16.17 5.64 -29.45
N GLY A 52 -16.11 4.33 -29.72
CA GLY A 52 -17.12 3.38 -29.24
C GLY A 52 -17.22 3.36 -27.71
N GLY A 53 -16.08 3.50 -27.03
CA GLY A 53 -15.99 3.58 -25.57
C GLY A 53 -16.76 4.77 -24.98
N ILE A 54 -16.73 5.93 -25.65
CA ILE A 54 -17.46 7.14 -25.22
C ILE A 54 -18.97 6.91 -25.27
N ILE A 55 -19.47 6.33 -26.37
CA ILE A 55 -20.90 6.02 -26.52
C ILE A 55 -21.34 5.00 -25.47
N LYS A 56 -20.57 3.92 -25.30
CA LYS A 56 -20.90 2.82 -24.40
C LYS A 56 -20.94 3.23 -22.93
N ARG A 57 -20.14 4.21 -22.53
CA ARG A 57 -20.12 4.78 -21.18
C ARG A 57 -21.10 5.93 -20.97
N GLY A 58 -21.89 6.29 -21.99
CA GLY A 58 -22.86 7.38 -21.88
C GLY A 58 -22.21 8.75 -21.70
N LEU A 59 -20.98 8.94 -22.20
CA LEU A 59 -20.24 10.20 -22.11
C LEU A 59 -20.59 11.17 -23.25
N CYS A 60 -21.72 10.95 -23.91
CA CYS A 60 -22.21 11.78 -25.01
C CYS A 60 -23.74 11.76 -25.05
N GLU A 61 -24.34 12.86 -25.51
CA GLU A 61 -25.77 12.97 -25.75
C GLU A 61 -26.03 13.13 -27.25
N TYR A 62 -26.98 12.37 -27.82
CA TYR A 62 -27.36 12.53 -29.21
C TYR A 62 -28.38 13.66 -29.35
N ASP A 63 -28.10 14.64 -30.21
CA ASP A 63 -29.03 15.71 -30.60
C ASP A 63 -29.69 15.34 -31.94
N PRO A 64 -30.98 14.97 -31.96
CA PRO A 64 -31.69 14.61 -33.18
C PRO A 64 -31.83 15.77 -34.17
N SER A 65 -31.77 17.01 -33.71
CA SER A 65 -32.01 18.20 -34.54
C SER A 65 -30.82 18.52 -35.44
N SER A 66 -29.60 18.37 -34.91
CA SER A 66 -28.35 18.55 -35.63
C SER A 66 -27.80 17.25 -36.23
N GLN A 67 -28.36 16.10 -35.84
CA GLN A 67 -27.82 14.76 -36.14
C GLN A 67 -26.37 14.57 -35.66
N MET A 68 -26.00 15.26 -34.59
CA MET A 68 -24.67 15.21 -33.98
C MET A 68 -24.76 14.71 -32.55
N TYR A 69 -23.64 14.20 -32.05
CA TYR A 69 -23.48 13.93 -30.62
C TYR A 69 -22.76 15.11 -29.97
N MET A 70 -23.30 15.52 -28.83
CA MET A 70 -22.73 16.49 -27.92
C MET A 70 -21.85 15.75 -26.91
N ILE A 71 -20.57 16.11 -26.85
CA ILE A 71 -19.59 15.49 -25.95
C ILE A 71 -18.97 16.59 -25.10
N PRO A 72 -19.31 16.68 -23.80
CA PRO A 72 -18.75 17.69 -22.91
C PRO A 72 -17.34 17.32 -22.45
N LEU A 73 -16.49 18.32 -22.24
CA LEU A 73 -15.28 18.16 -21.43
C LEU A 73 -15.71 17.95 -19.97
N LEU A 74 -15.32 16.82 -19.38
CA LEU A 74 -15.60 16.56 -17.97
C LEU A 74 -14.75 17.48 -17.09
N LEU A 75 -15.41 18.29 -16.27
CA LEU A 75 -14.76 19.24 -15.36
C LEU A 75 -14.13 18.54 -14.16
N THR A 76 -13.02 19.10 -13.69
CA THR A 76 -12.27 18.60 -12.53
C THR A 76 -11.94 19.70 -11.52
N ALA A 77 -12.39 20.93 -11.76
CA ALA A 77 -12.29 22.04 -10.82
C ALA A 77 -13.57 22.88 -10.78
N ILE A 78 -13.76 23.59 -9.67
CA ILE A 78 -14.83 24.57 -9.50
C ILE A 78 -14.25 25.96 -9.70
N GLU A 79 -14.92 26.79 -10.51
CA GLU A 79 -14.51 28.17 -10.76
C GLU A 79 -14.52 28.99 -9.46
N LYS A 80 -13.43 29.74 -9.20
CA LYS A 80 -13.21 30.45 -7.92
C LYS A 80 -14.39 31.33 -7.50
N ASP A 81 -14.99 32.04 -8.46
CA ASP A 81 -16.08 32.97 -8.21
C ASP A 81 -17.43 32.28 -7.94
N LYS A 82 -17.53 30.97 -8.21
CA LYS A 82 -18.76 30.17 -8.02
C LYS A 82 -18.67 29.20 -6.84
N ILE A 83 -17.52 29.10 -6.19
CA ILE A 83 -17.24 28.16 -5.09
C ILE A 83 -18.36 28.12 -4.05
N SER A 84 -18.81 29.28 -3.53
CA SER A 84 -19.77 29.31 -2.42
C SER A 84 -21.09 28.59 -2.71
N ASN A 85 -21.53 28.59 -3.97
CA ASN A 85 -22.78 27.99 -4.40
C ASN A 85 -22.55 26.55 -4.89
N GLU A 86 -21.50 26.34 -5.65
CA GLU A 86 -21.25 25.08 -6.36
C GLU A 86 -20.71 23.96 -5.47
N ILE A 87 -19.97 24.27 -4.39
CA ILE A 87 -19.43 23.23 -3.48
C ILE A 87 -20.53 22.50 -2.71
N THR A 88 -21.73 23.07 -2.62
CA THR A 88 -22.86 22.42 -1.91
C THR A 88 -23.68 21.49 -2.81
N SER A 89 -23.44 21.52 -4.12
CA SER A 89 -24.06 20.60 -5.07
C SER A 89 -23.50 19.21 -4.85
N GLN A 90 -24.36 18.25 -4.52
CA GLN A 90 -23.97 16.84 -4.39
C GLN A 90 -23.32 16.32 -5.68
N LYS A 91 -23.86 16.73 -6.84
CA LYS A 91 -23.26 16.39 -8.14
C LYS A 91 -21.81 16.86 -8.24
N ASN A 92 -21.49 18.09 -7.85
CA ASN A 92 -20.12 18.59 -7.91
C ASN A 92 -19.23 17.95 -6.83
N GLN A 93 -19.79 17.58 -5.68
CA GLN A 93 -19.06 16.82 -4.67
C GLN A 93 -18.63 15.46 -5.25
N GLU A 94 -19.56 14.72 -5.85
CA GLU A 94 -19.33 13.38 -6.40
C GLU A 94 -18.53 13.37 -7.71
N GLU A 95 -18.68 14.39 -8.58
CA GLU A 95 -18.03 14.43 -9.89
C GLU A 95 -16.71 15.20 -9.91
N ILE A 96 -16.47 16.10 -8.95
CA ILE A 96 -15.30 17.00 -8.94
C ILE A 96 -14.52 16.89 -7.62
N LEU A 97 -15.15 17.20 -6.47
CA LEU A 97 -14.40 17.36 -5.22
C LEU A 97 -13.84 16.02 -4.73
N ILE A 98 -14.67 15.01 -4.60
CA ILE A 98 -14.29 13.70 -4.07
C ILE A 98 -13.26 13.01 -4.98
N PRO A 99 -13.46 12.90 -6.31
CA PRO A 99 -12.53 12.13 -7.13
C PRO A 99 -11.15 12.77 -7.31
N PHE A 100 -11.04 14.10 -7.21
CA PHE A 100 -9.78 14.80 -7.53
C PHE A 100 -9.07 15.42 -6.33
N TYR A 101 -9.83 15.89 -5.33
CA TYR A 101 -9.28 16.55 -4.15
C TYR A 101 -9.37 15.64 -2.93
N TYR A 102 -10.52 15.01 -2.70
CA TYR A 102 -10.80 14.24 -1.49
C TYR A 102 -10.91 12.74 -1.76
N TYR A 103 -9.97 12.20 -2.54
CA TYR A 103 -9.96 10.80 -2.92
C TYR A 103 -9.91 9.92 -1.66
N SER A 104 -10.81 8.95 -1.58
CA SER A 104 -10.97 8.04 -0.45
C SER A 104 -10.84 6.60 -0.95
N ASP A 105 -10.20 5.76 -0.15
CA ASP A 105 -10.04 4.33 -0.44
C ASP A 105 -11.30 3.52 -0.15
N PHE A 106 -12.20 4.08 0.66
CA PHE A 106 -13.51 3.50 0.91
C PHE A 106 -14.44 3.81 -0.26
N VAL A 107 -15.09 2.77 -0.78
CA VAL A 107 -16.24 2.92 -1.68
C VAL A 107 -17.31 3.72 -0.96
N VAL A 108 -17.75 4.81 -1.58
CA VAL A 108 -18.87 5.57 -1.06
C VAL A 108 -20.16 4.75 -1.23
N ASP A 109 -20.70 4.26 -0.11
CA ASP A 109 -21.99 3.57 -0.07
C ASP A 109 -23.11 4.62 0.00
N ASP A 110 -24.09 4.50 -0.89
CA ASP A 110 -25.22 5.43 -1.05
C ASP A 110 -26.24 5.33 0.10
N GLY A 111 -26.09 4.37 1.02
CA GLY A 111 -27.02 4.09 2.10
C GLY A 111 -26.65 4.58 3.51
N THR A 112 -25.42 5.04 3.78
CA THR A 112 -24.98 5.35 5.17
C THR A 112 -24.92 6.85 5.46
N THR A 113 -25.38 7.24 6.66
CA THR A 113 -25.40 8.63 7.15
C THR A 113 -24.12 9.02 7.92
N ASP A 114 -23.21 8.08 8.15
CA ASP A 114 -21.96 8.31 8.85
C ASP A 114 -20.81 8.52 7.84
N TYR A 115 -20.73 9.73 7.31
CA TYR A 115 -19.75 10.13 6.28
C TYR A 115 -18.32 10.25 6.84
N ASN A 116 -17.76 9.19 7.43
CA ASN A 116 -16.36 9.14 7.85
C ASN A 116 -15.39 8.85 6.67
N TYR A 117 -15.73 9.32 5.47
CA TYR A 117 -14.92 9.23 4.24
C TYR A 117 -13.77 10.23 4.22
N ARG A 118 -13.09 10.43 5.35
CA ARG A 118 -11.96 11.34 5.42
C ARG A 118 -10.87 10.88 4.47
N VAL A 119 -10.19 11.84 3.87
CA VAL A 119 -9.04 11.58 3.01
C VAL A 119 -7.96 10.88 3.83
N THR A 120 -7.43 9.80 3.27
CA THR A 120 -6.22 9.14 3.75
C THR A 120 -5.11 9.41 2.75
N PRO A 121 -3.89 9.78 3.19
CA PRO A 121 -2.78 10.00 2.27
C PRO A 121 -2.42 8.72 1.51
N ILE A 122 -2.32 8.83 0.18
CA ILE A 122 -1.87 7.75 -0.70
C ILE A 122 -0.34 7.75 -0.67
N GLN A 123 0.27 6.93 0.18
CA GLN A 123 1.72 6.93 0.39
C GLN A 123 2.46 6.00 -0.57
N THR A 124 1.85 4.86 -0.87
CA THR A 124 2.37 3.78 -1.71
C THR A 124 1.26 3.27 -2.64
N LEU A 125 1.60 2.36 -3.56
CA LEU A 125 0.59 1.74 -4.43
C LEU A 125 -0.38 0.86 -3.61
N GLN A 126 0.07 0.28 -2.50
CA GLN A 126 -0.74 -0.50 -1.56
C GLN A 126 -1.61 0.38 -0.65
N SER A 127 -1.48 1.70 -0.71
CA SER A 127 -2.36 2.57 0.09
C SER A 127 -3.80 2.52 -0.44
N SER A 128 -3.98 2.21 -1.73
CA SER A 128 -5.28 2.32 -2.40
C SER A 128 -5.38 1.38 -3.59
N ASN A 129 -6.20 0.34 -3.49
CA ASN A 129 -6.42 -0.63 -4.56
C ASN A 129 -6.92 0.02 -5.86
N SER A 130 -7.85 0.96 -5.73
CA SER A 130 -8.45 1.65 -6.86
C SER A 130 -7.44 2.59 -7.54
N PHE A 131 -6.63 3.32 -6.76
CA PHE A 131 -5.54 4.12 -7.30
C PHE A 131 -4.47 3.25 -7.99
N ASN A 132 -4.07 2.13 -7.37
CA ASN A 132 -3.09 1.19 -7.93
C ASN A 132 -3.55 0.66 -9.28
N LEU A 133 -4.81 0.24 -9.39
CA LEU A 133 -5.38 -0.22 -10.65
C LEU A 133 -5.28 0.83 -11.76
N LEU A 134 -5.64 2.09 -11.46
CA LEU A 134 -5.51 3.20 -12.43
C LEU A 134 -4.05 3.45 -12.79
N PHE A 135 -3.15 3.37 -11.81
CA PHE A 135 -1.72 3.55 -12.00
C PHE A 135 -1.10 2.46 -12.89
N GLN A 136 -1.40 1.17 -12.65
CA GLN A 136 -0.90 0.07 -13.48
C GLN A 136 -1.40 0.20 -14.92
N ARG A 137 -2.69 0.52 -15.11
CA ARG A 137 -3.27 0.75 -16.45
C ARG A 137 -2.53 1.85 -17.22
N ALA A 138 -2.15 2.94 -16.55
CA ALA A 138 -1.34 3.99 -17.17
C ALA A 138 0.08 3.51 -17.48
N LYS A 139 0.71 2.78 -16.55
CA LYS A 139 2.08 2.26 -16.69
C LYS A 139 2.22 1.24 -17.81
N ASP A 140 1.26 0.33 -17.96
CA ASP A 140 1.25 -0.70 -19.00
C ASP A 140 1.21 -0.09 -20.40
N ARG A 141 0.45 1.00 -20.58
CA ARG A 141 0.41 1.77 -21.84
C ARG A 141 1.75 2.43 -22.16
N TYR A 142 2.47 2.91 -21.16
CA TYR A 142 3.76 3.60 -21.36
C TYR A 142 4.87 2.66 -21.88
N ARG A 143 4.98 1.44 -21.33
CA ARG A 143 6.09 0.50 -21.62
C ARG A 143 6.10 -0.09 -23.02
N SER A 144 5.06 0.14 -23.83
CA SER A 144 4.92 -0.47 -25.15
C SER A 144 5.70 0.21 -26.29
N ASN A 145 6.37 1.36 -26.06
CA ASN A 145 6.90 2.22 -27.16
C ASN A 145 8.23 2.97 -26.88
N SER A 146 9.22 2.38 -26.19
CA SER A 146 10.35 3.15 -25.61
C SER A 146 11.49 3.60 -26.54
N ASP A 147 11.52 3.23 -27.82
CA ASP A 147 12.73 3.39 -28.66
C ASP A 147 12.65 4.51 -29.72
N ASP A 148 11.56 5.28 -29.79
CA ASP A 148 11.35 6.31 -30.82
C ASP A 148 11.63 7.75 -30.32
N GLU A 149 12.16 8.60 -31.20
CA GLU A 149 12.46 10.01 -30.88
C GLU A 149 11.19 10.82 -30.59
N ALA A 150 10.07 10.47 -31.24
CA ALA A 150 8.75 11.04 -31.00
C ALA A 150 7.92 10.15 -30.08
N LEU A 151 7.24 10.74 -29.09
CA LEU A 151 6.31 10.01 -28.22
C LEU A 151 5.11 9.49 -29.03
N ALA A 152 4.91 8.17 -29.03
CA ALA A 152 3.70 7.56 -29.58
C ALA A 152 2.44 8.08 -28.83
N PRO A 153 1.27 8.15 -29.49
CA PRO A 153 0.03 8.62 -28.87
C PRO A 153 -0.31 7.90 -27.53
N ALA A 154 -0.07 6.58 -27.47
CA ALA A 154 -0.29 5.80 -26.25
C ALA A 154 0.61 6.23 -25.08
N ALA A 155 1.86 6.61 -25.36
CA ALA A 155 2.79 7.11 -24.35
C ALA A 155 2.37 8.51 -23.84
N ILE A 156 1.92 9.38 -24.75
CA ILE A 156 1.38 10.71 -24.37
C ILE A 156 0.16 10.56 -23.45
N GLN A 157 -0.77 9.68 -23.82
CA GLN A 157 -1.95 9.34 -23.00
C GLN A 157 -1.54 8.81 -21.62
N ALA A 158 -0.61 7.85 -21.57
CA ALA A 158 -0.09 7.28 -20.32
C ALA A 158 0.50 8.34 -19.38
N LEU A 159 1.32 9.26 -19.92
CA LEU A 159 1.96 10.33 -19.16
C LEU A 159 0.93 11.37 -18.64
N ARG A 160 -0.09 11.69 -19.43
CA ARG A 160 -1.21 12.54 -18.98
C ARG A 160 -1.98 11.89 -17.85
N ARG A 161 -2.33 10.60 -17.98
CA ARG A 161 -2.99 9.82 -16.92
C ARG A 161 -2.15 9.79 -15.65
N LEU A 162 -0.83 9.60 -15.77
CA LEU A 162 0.08 9.70 -14.63
C LEU A 162 0.01 11.08 -13.96
N GLY A 163 0.05 12.17 -14.73
CA GLY A 163 -0.09 13.53 -14.18
C GLY A 163 -1.36 13.70 -13.34
N ILE A 164 -2.50 13.21 -13.83
CA ILE A 164 -3.79 13.25 -13.11
C ILE A 164 -3.72 12.45 -11.80
N LEU A 165 -3.09 11.27 -11.82
CA LEU A 165 -2.90 10.46 -10.60
C LEU A 165 -1.95 11.12 -9.59
N LEU A 166 -0.89 11.78 -10.07
CA LEU A 166 0.02 12.52 -9.19
C LEU A 166 -0.66 13.72 -8.53
N HIS A 167 -1.62 14.37 -9.20
CA HIS A 167 -2.46 15.40 -8.58
C HIS A 167 -3.23 14.83 -7.38
N ILE A 168 -3.97 13.75 -7.61
CA ILE A 168 -4.77 13.05 -6.58
C ILE A 168 -3.91 12.62 -5.40
N ALA A 169 -2.77 11.98 -5.69
CA ALA A 169 -1.83 11.55 -4.67
C ALA A 169 -1.31 12.74 -3.84
N SER A 170 -0.97 13.87 -4.48
CA SER A 170 -0.48 15.06 -3.79
C SER A 170 -1.53 15.68 -2.87
N ASP A 171 -2.76 15.82 -3.37
CA ASP A 171 -3.85 16.45 -2.61
C ASP A 171 -4.40 15.55 -1.50
N SER A 172 -4.18 14.22 -1.58
CA SER A 172 -4.46 13.30 -0.46
C SER A 172 -3.70 13.65 0.83
N PHE A 173 -2.50 14.25 0.72
CA PHE A 173 -1.77 14.79 1.87
C PHE A 173 -2.26 16.18 2.26
N ALA A 174 -2.66 16.99 1.29
CA ALA A 174 -3.09 18.37 1.52
C ALA A 174 -4.35 18.43 2.38
N TYR A 175 -5.31 17.52 2.16
CA TYR A 175 -6.65 17.69 2.69
C TYR A 175 -7.05 16.75 3.82
N VAL A 176 -6.09 16.12 4.50
CA VAL A 176 -6.33 15.57 5.84
C VAL A 176 -6.64 16.72 6.82
N PRO A 177 -7.69 16.64 7.66
CA PRO A 177 -8.57 15.50 7.93
C PRO A 177 -9.98 15.62 7.30
N PHE A 178 -10.12 16.32 6.18
CA PHE A 178 -11.40 16.64 5.55
C PHE A 178 -11.94 15.50 4.68
N ASN A 179 -13.19 15.64 4.24
CA ASN A 179 -13.77 14.88 3.13
C ASN A 179 -14.46 15.81 2.11
N GLY A 180 -14.82 15.28 0.94
CA GLY A 180 -15.44 16.07 -0.12
C GLY A 180 -16.95 16.33 0.04
N TYR A 181 -17.59 15.77 1.07
CA TYR A 181 -19.03 15.92 1.30
C TYR A 181 -19.35 17.15 2.17
N LYS A 182 -20.58 17.64 2.06
CA LYS A 182 -21.14 18.55 3.07
C LYS A 182 -21.42 17.77 4.35
N SER A 183 -20.57 17.89 5.35
CA SER A 183 -20.66 17.10 6.59
C SER A 183 -20.03 17.82 7.78
N ASP A 184 -20.52 17.51 8.99
CA ASP A 184 -20.02 18.08 10.24
C ASP A 184 -18.58 17.62 10.56
N VAL A 185 -18.09 16.54 9.93
CA VAL A 185 -16.68 16.14 10.04
C VAL A 185 -15.72 17.19 9.47
N ASN A 186 -16.21 18.11 8.63
CA ASN A 186 -15.48 19.23 8.07
C ASN A 186 -15.67 20.54 8.85
N LEU A 187 -16.33 20.51 10.03
CA LEU A 187 -16.57 21.69 10.87
C LEU A 187 -15.31 22.11 11.64
N TRP A 188 -14.24 22.41 10.90
CA TRP A 188 -12.97 22.90 11.43
C TRP A 188 -12.89 24.42 11.29
N THR A 189 -12.17 25.04 12.23
CA THR A 189 -11.86 26.47 12.23
C THR A 189 -10.40 26.66 12.56
N ILE A 190 -9.76 27.65 11.93
CA ILE A 190 -8.38 28.00 12.22
C ILE A 190 -8.33 28.74 13.57
N THR A 191 -7.52 28.23 14.49
CA THR A 191 -7.21 28.90 15.76
C THR A 191 -5.91 29.68 15.68
N GLU A 192 -4.88 29.10 15.08
CA GLU A 192 -3.56 29.70 14.99
C GLU A 192 -2.87 29.27 13.70
N VAL A 193 -2.16 30.19 13.07
CA VAL A 193 -1.20 29.93 11.99
C VAL A 193 0.12 30.65 12.31
N LYS A 194 1.24 29.93 12.17
CA LYS A 194 2.59 30.44 12.34
C LYS A 194 3.39 30.22 11.07
N ASP A 195 4.18 31.21 10.68
CA ASP A 195 5.20 31.06 9.64
C ASP A 195 6.33 30.16 10.20
N THR A 196 6.68 29.07 9.52
CA THR A 196 7.65 28.08 10.04
C THR A 196 9.10 28.54 9.95
N ARG A 197 9.38 29.64 9.24
CA ARG A 197 10.72 30.23 9.09
C ARG A 197 11.00 31.21 10.21
N THR A 198 9.98 31.97 10.61
CA THR A 198 10.10 33.08 11.58
C THR A 198 9.37 32.83 12.90
N PHE A 199 8.52 31.81 12.97
CA PHE A 199 7.59 31.50 14.07
C PHE A 199 6.62 32.63 14.43
N LYS A 200 6.50 33.65 13.56
CA LYS A 200 5.53 34.74 13.75
C LYS A 200 4.12 34.22 13.52
N ASN A 201 3.19 34.66 14.37
CA ASN A 201 1.77 34.44 14.16
C ASN A 201 1.32 35.23 12.92
N ILE A 202 0.78 34.53 11.93
CA ILE A 202 0.27 35.06 10.67
C ILE A 202 -1.20 34.66 10.45
N THR A 203 -1.92 34.35 11.52
CA THR A 203 -3.31 33.86 11.48
C THR A 203 -4.23 34.79 10.69
N ASP A 204 -4.07 36.10 10.86
CA ASP A 204 -4.90 37.11 10.18
C ASP A 204 -4.77 37.08 8.64
N ARG A 205 -3.63 36.60 8.10
CA ARG A 205 -3.43 36.42 6.65
C ARG A 205 -4.46 35.47 6.04
N TYR A 206 -4.96 34.51 6.82
CA TYR A 206 -5.88 33.47 6.35
C TYR A 206 -7.36 33.79 6.61
N GLU A 207 -7.69 35.02 7.01
CA GLU A 207 -9.06 35.52 7.16
C GLU A 207 -10.03 34.51 7.85
N PRO A 208 -9.70 33.95 9.03
CA PRO A 208 -10.42 32.81 9.61
C PRO A 208 -11.92 33.07 9.82
N GLN A 209 -12.30 34.32 10.12
CA GLN A 209 -13.69 34.72 10.31
C GLN A 209 -14.51 34.67 9.01
N LYS A 210 -13.89 35.02 7.86
CA LYS A 210 -14.54 34.98 6.55
C LYS A 210 -14.79 33.53 6.13
N TYR A 211 -13.77 32.68 6.22
CA TYR A 211 -13.88 31.28 5.81
C TYR A 211 -14.76 30.47 6.76
N ALA A 212 -14.84 30.81 8.05
CA ALA A 212 -15.77 30.17 8.99
C ALA A 212 -17.26 30.30 8.58
N ALA A 213 -17.61 31.22 7.68
CA ALA A 213 -18.96 31.35 7.13
C ALA A 213 -19.25 30.40 5.95
N TYR A 214 -18.23 29.74 5.38
CA TYR A 214 -18.41 28.83 4.26
C TYR A 214 -19.09 27.51 4.70
N PRO A 215 -19.79 26.83 3.78
CA PRO A 215 -20.32 25.48 4.00
C PRO A 215 -19.26 24.50 4.52
N ASN A 216 -19.67 23.53 5.35
CA ASN A 216 -18.81 22.47 5.90
C ASN A 216 -18.48 21.41 4.83
N VAL A 217 -17.83 21.81 3.76
CA VAL A 217 -17.38 20.94 2.66
C VAL A 217 -15.87 21.04 2.61
N GLY A 218 -15.16 19.92 2.71
CA GLY A 218 -13.71 19.91 2.54
C GLY A 218 -12.96 20.91 3.42
N LYS A 219 -11.88 21.47 2.87
CA LYS A 219 -11.07 22.52 3.51
C LYS A 219 -11.66 23.93 3.45
N TYR A 220 -12.83 24.15 2.82
CA TYR A 220 -13.27 25.49 2.44
C TYR A 220 -13.46 26.44 3.65
N ARG A 221 -13.76 25.91 4.83
CA ARG A 221 -13.85 26.69 6.08
C ARG A 221 -12.50 27.13 6.67
N THR A 222 -11.43 26.51 6.21
CA THR A 222 -10.05 26.80 6.62
C THR A 222 -9.26 27.53 5.53
N GLY A 223 -9.92 27.95 4.45
CA GLY A 223 -9.28 28.63 3.32
C GLY A 223 -8.11 27.82 2.74
N GLU A 224 -7.02 28.51 2.43
CA GLU A 224 -5.85 27.94 1.74
C GLU A 224 -4.70 27.56 2.68
N VAL A 225 -4.94 27.51 3.99
CA VAL A 225 -3.87 27.26 4.98
C VAL A 225 -3.16 25.92 4.77
N SER A 226 -3.88 24.91 4.25
CA SER A 226 -3.31 23.59 3.93
C SER A 226 -2.44 23.59 2.67
N ASP A 227 -2.47 24.65 1.86
CA ASP A 227 -1.81 24.71 0.56
C ASP A 227 -0.48 25.48 0.56
N ASP A 228 -0.14 26.16 1.66
CA ASP A 228 1.07 26.98 1.74
C ASP A 228 2.20 26.22 2.45
N TYR A 229 3.39 26.16 1.87
CA TYR A 229 4.49 25.35 2.42
C TYR A 229 5.00 25.81 3.79
N ASN A 230 5.22 27.11 3.95
CA ASN A 230 5.93 27.70 5.09
C ASN A 230 5.03 27.97 6.31
N VAL A 231 4.03 27.13 6.57
CA VAL A 231 3.10 27.34 7.69
C VAL A 231 2.91 26.11 8.57
N GLN A 232 2.73 26.40 9.86
CA GLN A 232 2.21 25.49 10.87
C GLN A 232 0.86 26.06 11.32
N PHE A 233 -0.16 25.21 11.45
CA PHE A 233 -1.47 25.66 11.87
C PHE A 233 -2.15 24.69 12.84
N ILE A 234 -3.09 25.25 13.60
CA ILE A 234 -3.95 24.53 14.55
C ILE A 234 -5.40 24.76 14.13
N LEU A 235 -6.11 23.65 13.91
CA LEU A 235 -7.54 23.62 13.68
C LEU A 235 -8.27 23.07 14.91
N THR A 236 -9.46 23.60 15.18
CA THR A 236 -10.36 23.10 16.22
C THR A 236 -11.79 22.98 15.71
N VAL A 237 -12.53 22.04 16.27
CA VAL A 237 -13.99 21.97 16.10
C VAL A 237 -14.64 22.77 17.23
N ASP A 238 -15.60 23.64 16.91
CA ASP A 238 -16.24 24.50 17.91
C ASP A 238 -16.81 23.67 19.08
N LYS A 239 -16.49 24.07 20.31
CA LYS A 239 -16.89 23.41 21.57
C LYS A 239 -16.42 21.96 21.74
N SER A 240 -15.48 21.49 20.93
CA SER A 240 -14.87 20.16 21.06
C SER A 240 -13.44 20.26 21.60
N PRO A 241 -12.97 19.32 22.45
CA PRO A 241 -11.56 19.24 22.82
C PRO A 241 -10.67 18.74 21.67
N VAL A 242 -11.26 18.36 20.52
CA VAL A 242 -10.53 17.84 19.36
C VAL A 242 -9.81 18.99 18.64
N SER A 243 -8.48 18.88 18.58
CA SER A 243 -7.62 19.77 17.82
C SER A 243 -6.79 18.98 16.80
N TYR A 244 -6.55 19.58 15.63
CA TYR A 244 -5.64 19.06 14.62
C TYR A 244 -4.50 20.06 14.42
N THR A 245 -3.26 19.62 14.64
CA THR A 245 -2.06 20.44 14.42
C THR A 245 -1.26 19.87 13.26
N ARG A 246 -0.81 20.74 12.36
CA ARG A 246 -0.05 20.34 11.19
C ARG A 246 1.05 21.33 10.86
N ILE A 247 2.19 20.80 10.43
CA ILE A 247 3.31 21.54 9.85
C ILE A 247 3.35 21.19 8.36
N ASN A 248 3.13 22.18 7.48
CA ASN A 248 3.04 21.89 6.05
C ASN A 248 4.37 21.50 5.42
N ASN A 249 5.51 21.91 5.99
CA ASN A 249 6.82 21.50 5.51
C ASN A 249 6.94 19.97 5.39
N ASP A 250 6.50 19.24 6.42
CA ASP A 250 6.56 17.77 6.46
C ASP A 250 5.57 17.14 5.48
N CYS A 251 4.37 17.69 5.37
CA CYS A 251 3.35 17.18 4.44
C CYS A 251 3.78 17.35 2.98
N PHE A 252 4.39 18.47 2.62
CA PHE A 252 4.95 18.70 1.29
C PHE A 252 6.10 17.72 1.00
N ALA A 253 7.01 17.52 1.96
CA ALA A 253 8.10 16.56 1.80
C ALA A 253 7.59 15.13 1.60
N LYS A 254 6.56 14.71 2.37
CA LYS A 254 5.92 13.39 2.22
C LYS A 254 5.22 13.24 0.88
N ALA A 255 4.41 14.20 0.47
CA ALA A 255 3.74 14.17 -0.84
C ALA A 255 4.76 14.10 -1.98
N ALA A 256 5.85 14.87 -1.88
CA ALA A 256 6.90 14.87 -2.90
C ALA A 256 7.68 13.55 -2.92
N ARG A 257 7.89 12.91 -1.76
CA ARG A 257 8.48 11.56 -1.69
C ARG A 257 7.59 10.55 -2.39
N THR A 258 6.28 10.60 -2.17
CA THR A 258 5.30 9.77 -2.88
C THR A 258 5.34 10.00 -4.38
N VAL A 259 5.35 11.27 -4.84
CA VAL A 259 5.48 11.60 -6.26
C VAL A 259 6.78 11.04 -6.85
N TYR A 260 7.91 11.18 -6.15
CA TYR A 260 9.19 10.58 -6.54
C TYR A 260 9.11 9.04 -6.64
N GLY A 261 8.47 8.39 -5.67
CA GLY A 261 8.22 6.94 -5.66
C GLY A 261 7.41 6.49 -6.88
N PHE A 262 6.26 7.12 -7.12
CA PHE A 262 5.40 6.80 -8.25
C PHE A 262 6.07 7.04 -9.59
N LEU A 263 6.76 8.17 -9.78
CA LEU A 263 7.52 8.43 -11.01
C LEU A 263 8.65 7.41 -11.22
N SER A 264 9.34 6.99 -10.15
CA SER A 264 10.38 5.95 -10.22
C SER A 264 9.77 4.62 -10.66
N HIS A 265 8.72 4.18 -9.99
CA HIS A 265 8.04 2.92 -10.31
C HIS A 265 7.42 2.92 -11.71
N PHE A 266 6.90 4.06 -12.18
CA PHE A 266 6.32 4.19 -13.51
C PHE A 266 7.35 3.92 -14.62
N CYS A 267 8.58 4.43 -14.45
CA CYS A 267 9.69 4.15 -15.36
C CYS A 267 10.42 2.81 -15.07
N GLY A 268 9.90 1.98 -14.17
CA GLY A 268 10.48 0.68 -13.84
C GLY A 268 11.77 0.75 -13.03
N LYS A 269 11.97 1.83 -12.27
CA LYS A 269 13.09 1.99 -11.33
C LYS A 269 12.59 1.91 -9.90
N GLU A 270 13.46 1.47 -9.00
CA GLU A 270 13.24 1.59 -7.56
C GLU A 270 13.63 2.99 -7.07
N PRO A 271 12.85 3.62 -6.18
CA PRO A 271 13.16 4.94 -5.67
C PRO A 271 14.39 4.90 -4.75
N SER A 272 15.44 5.64 -5.10
CA SER A 272 16.65 5.72 -4.28
C SER A 272 16.45 6.62 -3.06
N GLU A 273 16.66 6.07 -1.86
CA GLU A 273 16.65 6.84 -0.61
C GLU A 273 17.82 7.83 -0.53
N GLN A 274 18.99 7.42 -1.01
CA GLN A 274 20.19 8.26 -1.02
C GLN A 274 20.00 9.48 -1.93
N ASP A 275 19.53 9.27 -3.16
CA ASP A 275 19.31 10.35 -4.12
C ASP A 275 18.21 11.31 -3.64
N TRP A 276 17.15 10.77 -3.06
CA TRP A 276 16.09 11.57 -2.46
C TRP A 276 16.60 12.49 -1.36
N ARG A 277 17.33 11.94 -0.38
CA ARG A 277 17.83 12.68 0.78
C ARG A 277 18.88 13.72 0.37
N ASP A 278 19.77 13.36 -0.55
CA ASP A 278 20.97 14.17 -0.82
C ASP A 278 20.76 15.17 -1.97
N ASN A 279 19.90 14.86 -2.94
CA ASN A 279 19.77 15.66 -4.17
C ASN A 279 18.36 16.23 -4.36
N VAL A 280 17.32 15.40 -4.26
CA VAL A 280 15.96 15.79 -4.61
C VAL A 280 15.34 16.68 -3.54
N LEU A 281 15.21 16.18 -2.30
CA LEU A 281 14.55 16.89 -1.21
C LEU A 281 15.21 18.24 -0.90
N PRO A 282 16.55 18.38 -0.83
CA PRO A 282 17.17 19.69 -0.59
C PRO A 282 16.88 20.72 -1.67
N THR A 283 16.75 20.30 -2.94
CA THR A 283 16.37 21.17 -4.05
C THR A 283 14.92 21.62 -3.88
N LEU A 284 14.01 20.70 -3.57
CA LEU A 284 12.59 21.00 -3.39
C LEU A 284 12.34 21.92 -2.20
N ILE A 285 13.01 21.71 -1.06
CA ILE A 285 12.92 22.60 0.12
C ILE A 285 13.30 24.04 -0.26
N LYS A 286 14.36 24.23 -1.06
CA LYS A 286 14.74 25.56 -1.56
C LYS A 286 13.70 26.13 -2.53
N GLY A 287 13.09 25.27 -3.34
CA GLY A 287 12.01 25.65 -4.27
C GLY A 287 10.80 26.19 -3.53
N TRP A 288 10.27 25.41 -2.58
CA TRP A 288 9.08 25.80 -1.80
C TRP A 288 9.31 26.92 -0.79
N ASN A 289 10.56 27.08 -0.33
CA ASN A 289 10.90 28.14 0.62
C ASN A 289 11.06 29.50 -0.09
N THR A 290 9.96 30.01 -0.63
CA THR A 290 9.90 31.27 -1.39
C THR A 290 8.67 32.09 -1.00
N ASP A 291 8.73 33.40 -1.26
CA ASP A 291 7.58 34.31 -1.15
C ASP A 291 6.93 34.57 -2.53
N ALA A 292 7.42 33.93 -3.60
CA ALA A 292 6.82 33.99 -4.92
C ALA A 292 5.40 33.37 -4.92
N HIS A 293 4.45 34.05 -5.57
CA HIS A 293 3.04 33.63 -5.57
C HIS A 293 2.42 33.61 -6.97
N SER A 294 2.89 34.45 -7.88
CA SER A 294 2.45 34.43 -9.28
C SER A 294 3.20 33.38 -10.10
N TYR A 295 2.62 32.96 -11.23
CA TYR A 295 3.28 32.04 -12.15
C TYR A 295 4.65 32.56 -12.62
N GLU A 296 4.76 33.84 -13.00
CA GLU A 296 6.02 34.42 -13.50
C GLU A 296 7.11 34.47 -12.41
N GLU A 297 6.75 34.82 -11.18
CA GLU A 297 7.70 34.81 -10.05
C GLU A 297 8.17 33.38 -9.74
N LEU A 298 7.25 32.41 -9.71
CA LEU A 298 7.58 31.00 -9.51
C LEU A 298 8.45 30.46 -10.64
N LYS A 299 8.12 30.79 -11.90
CA LYS A 299 8.91 30.45 -13.09
C LYS A 299 10.33 30.97 -12.97
N GLN A 300 10.51 32.24 -12.65
CA GLN A 300 11.84 32.81 -12.46
C GLN A 300 12.60 32.12 -11.33
N HIS A 301 11.96 31.92 -10.17
CA HIS A 301 12.55 31.28 -9.00
C HIS A 301 13.01 29.86 -9.30
N TRP A 302 12.11 28.99 -9.77
CA TRP A 302 12.41 27.60 -10.05
C TRP A 302 13.41 27.45 -11.20
N SER A 303 13.30 28.23 -12.28
CA SER A 303 14.26 28.17 -13.39
C SER A 303 15.67 28.53 -12.92
N SER A 304 15.81 29.53 -12.05
CA SER A 304 17.12 29.91 -11.49
C SER A 304 17.71 28.82 -10.57
N LEU A 305 16.85 28.09 -9.86
CA LEU A 305 17.24 27.05 -8.91
C LEU A 305 17.61 25.73 -9.59
N THR A 306 16.85 25.32 -10.61
CA THR A 306 16.95 23.98 -11.21
C THR A 306 17.60 23.99 -12.59
N GLY A 307 17.64 25.14 -13.26
CA GLY A 307 18.06 25.26 -14.66
C GLY A 307 17.04 24.70 -15.67
N LEU A 308 15.85 24.29 -15.21
CA LEU A 308 14.80 23.77 -16.09
C LEU A 308 13.99 24.91 -16.70
N ASN A 309 13.45 24.66 -17.89
CA ASN A 309 12.44 25.53 -18.47
C ASN A 309 11.08 25.20 -17.85
N TYR A 310 10.24 26.20 -17.60
CA TYR A 310 8.88 26.02 -17.08
C TYR A 310 7.93 26.84 -17.94
N ASP A 311 6.95 26.19 -18.56
CA ASP A 311 6.07 26.80 -19.56
C ASP A 311 4.65 26.24 -19.41
N TYR A 312 3.91 26.73 -18.43
CA TYR A 312 2.54 26.32 -18.17
C TYR A 312 1.60 27.38 -18.74
N ASP A 313 0.70 26.94 -19.61
CA ASP A 313 -0.37 27.74 -20.18
C ASP A 313 -1.64 26.91 -20.16
N GLU A 314 -2.61 27.32 -19.34
CA GLU A 314 -3.88 26.60 -19.14
C GLU A 314 -4.65 26.44 -20.45
N ASP A 315 -4.72 27.49 -21.27
CA ASP A 315 -5.48 27.50 -22.52
C ASP A 315 -4.79 26.60 -23.56
N ALA A 316 -3.47 26.66 -23.65
CA ALA A 316 -2.71 25.77 -24.53
C ALA A 316 -2.86 24.29 -24.13
N VAL A 317 -2.86 24.00 -22.83
CA VAL A 317 -3.09 22.63 -22.33
C VAL A 317 -4.50 22.17 -22.67
N ARG A 318 -5.53 22.98 -22.38
CA ARG A 318 -6.92 22.68 -22.73
C ARG A 318 -7.05 22.42 -24.22
N GLN A 319 -6.49 23.30 -25.05
CA GLN A 319 -6.50 23.18 -26.50
C GLN A 319 -5.84 21.87 -26.96
N SER A 320 -4.70 21.50 -26.38
CA SER A 320 -4.00 20.23 -26.69
C SER A 320 -4.76 18.95 -26.29
N ILE A 321 -5.78 19.09 -25.45
CA ILE A 321 -6.68 17.99 -25.05
C ILE A 321 -7.88 17.96 -25.98
N VAL A 322 -8.50 19.09 -26.30
CA VAL A 322 -9.75 19.14 -27.08
C VAL A 322 -9.53 19.15 -28.59
N ASP A 323 -8.33 19.47 -29.07
CA ASP A 323 -8.02 19.45 -30.50
C ASP A 323 -7.94 18.02 -31.05
N PHE A 324 -8.64 17.82 -32.16
CA PHE A 324 -8.63 16.56 -32.88
C PHE A 324 -7.49 16.52 -33.91
N ASP A 325 -6.65 15.50 -33.82
CA ASP A 325 -5.68 15.20 -34.87
C ASP A 325 -6.36 14.39 -35.97
N LYS A 326 -6.41 14.95 -37.18
CA LYS A 326 -7.05 14.31 -38.34
C LYS A 326 -6.38 13.00 -38.75
N ASN A 327 -5.15 12.74 -38.31
CA ASN A 327 -4.41 11.51 -38.60
C ASN A 327 -4.66 10.40 -37.59
N LEU A 328 -5.34 10.69 -36.47
CA LEU A 328 -5.65 9.72 -35.43
C LEU A 328 -7.06 9.17 -35.59
N THR A 329 -7.24 7.88 -35.32
CA THR A 329 -8.58 7.29 -35.19
C THR A 329 -9.30 7.92 -33.98
N PRO A 330 -10.64 7.86 -33.89
CA PRO A 330 -11.37 8.32 -32.71
C PRO A 330 -10.75 7.81 -31.41
N ASP A 331 -10.52 6.50 -31.27
CA ASP A 331 -9.96 5.91 -30.02
C ASP A 331 -8.53 6.35 -29.68
N GLN A 332 -7.81 6.95 -30.63
CA GLN A 332 -6.47 7.50 -30.42
C GLN A 332 -6.48 8.99 -30.01
N GLN A 333 -7.62 9.68 -30.12
CA GLN A 333 -7.71 11.10 -29.81
C GLN A 333 -7.46 11.36 -28.32
N GLY A 334 -6.59 12.33 -28.02
CA GLY A 334 -6.28 12.75 -26.65
C GLY A 334 -7.51 13.23 -25.89
N TYR A 335 -8.49 13.81 -26.59
CA TYR A 335 -9.76 14.25 -26.00
C TYR A 335 -10.54 13.09 -25.36
N PHE A 336 -10.74 12.00 -26.11
CA PHE A 336 -11.51 10.87 -25.60
C PHE A 336 -10.76 10.11 -24.51
N ASP A 337 -9.44 9.99 -24.62
CA ASP A 337 -8.64 9.38 -23.55
C ASP A 337 -8.75 10.17 -22.23
N PHE A 338 -8.73 11.51 -22.31
CA PHE A 338 -8.94 12.37 -21.15
C PHE A 338 -10.33 12.14 -20.53
N LEU A 339 -11.40 12.15 -21.32
CA LEU A 339 -12.77 11.88 -20.82
C LEU A 339 -12.88 10.52 -20.14
N LEU A 340 -12.30 9.47 -20.76
CA LEU A 340 -12.30 8.13 -20.22
C LEU A 340 -11.53 8.06 -18.90
N MET A 341 -10.37 8.74 -18.80
CA MET A 341 -9.60 8.80 -17.57
C MET A 341 -10.36 9.52 -16.44
N ILE A 342 -10.95 10.68 -16.71
CA ILE A 342 -11.75 11.41 -15.71
C ILE A 342 -12.92 10.55 -15.23
N GLN A 343 -13.58 9.84 -16.15
CA GLN A 343 -14.64 8.90 -15.78
C GLN A 343 -14.11 7.70 -15.00
N ASP A 344 -12.96 7.12 -15.36
CA ASP A 344 -12.35 6.00 -14.63
C ASP A 344 -12.04 6.39 -13.18
N VAL A 345 -11.53 7.60 -12.93
CA VAL A 345 -11.27 8.12 -11.58
C VAL A 345 -12.58 8.29 -10.79
N ARG A 346 -13.62 8.85 -11.41
CA ARG A 346 -14.95 8.98 -10.79
C ARG A 346 -15.52 7.62 -10.42
N ASP A 347 -15.46 6.66 -11.34
CA ASP A 347 -15.97 5.32 -11.12
C ASP A 347 -15.16 4.55 -10.07
N ALA A 348 -13.85 4.83 -9.96
CA ALA A 348 -12.97 4.24 -8.96
C ALA A 348 -13.42 4.57 -7.52
N VAL A 349 -13.61 5.86 -7.22
CA VAL A 349 -14.00 6.29 -5.87
C VAL A 349 -15.45 5.94 -5.55
N MET A 350 -16.31 5.91 -6.57
CA MET A 350 -17.72 5.55 -6.40
C MET A 350 -17.98 4.03 -6.42
N GLY A 351 -16.93 3.19 -6.43
CA GLY A 351 -17.07 1.72 -6.46
C GLY A 351 -17.76 1.17 -7.72
N LYS A 352 -17.77 1.93 -8.81
CA LYS A 352 -18.38 1.55 -10.11
C LYS A 352 -17.36 0.92 -11.06
N LEU A 353 -16.07 1.01 -10.74
CA LEU A 353 -14.99 0.56 -11.62
C LEU A 353 -15.02 -0.96 -11.91
N GLU A 354 -15.53 -1.78 -10.98
CA GLU A 354 -15.73 -3.24 -11.19
C GLU A 354 -16.71 -3.56 -12.33
N LYS A 355 -17.67 -2.66 -12.63
CA LYS A 355 -18.56 -2.80 -13.80
C LYS A 355 -17.87 -2.39 -15.11
N GLY A 356 -16.78 -1.62 -15.04
CA GLY A 356 -16.01 -1.13 -16.18
C GLY A 356 -15.06 -2.17 -16.79
N ASP A 357 -14.61 -3.16 -16.01
CA ASP A 357 -13.79 -4.27 -16.52
C ASP A 357 -14.55 -5.17 -17.51
N GLN A 358 -15.87 -5.20 -17.44
CA GLN A 358 -16.71 -5.83 -18.47
C GLN A 358 -16.78 -5.01 -19.76
N ILE A 359 -16.39 -3.74 -19.74
CA ILE A 359 -16.62 -2.80 -20.84
C ILE A 359 -15.37 -2.57 -21.68
N LEU A 360 -14.19 -2.42 -21.07
CA LEU A 360 -12.92 -2.31 -21.79
C LEU A 360 -12.39 -3.68 -22.24
N ASN A 361 -12.55 -4.74 -21.44
CA ASN A 361 -12.23 -6.09 -21.92
C ASN A 361 -13.26 -6.62 -22.93
N ALA A 362 -14.41 -5.97 -23.12
CA ALA A 362 -15.39 -6.39 -24.12
C ALA A 362 -15.03 -5.98 -25.56
N GLU A 363 -14.05 -5.11 -25.77
CA GLU A 363 -13.55 -4.81 -27.12
C GLU A 363 -12.47 -5.81 -27.58
N GLU A 364 -11.89 -6.59 -26.66
CA GLU A 364 -11.03 -7.75 -27.00
C GLU A 364 -11.66 -9.12 -26.73
N ARG A 365 -12.80 -9.19 -26.02
CA ARG A 365 -13.60 -10.42 -25.92
C ARG A 365 -14.37 -10.63 -27.22
N ASN A 366 -13.64 -11.17 -28.19
CA ASN A 366 -14.19 -12.17 -29.10
C ASN A 366 -15.14 -13.06 -28.27
N THR A 367 -16.43 -13.07 -28.56
CA THR A 367 -17.46 -13.85 -27.83
C THR A 367 -17.22 -15.37 -27.87
N ASP A 368 -16.13 -15.78 -28.52
CA ASP A 368 -15.60 -17.14 -28.62
C ASP A 368 -14.39 -17.42 -27.70
N ALA A 369 -13.99 -16.50 -26.84
CA ALA A 369 -12.81 -16.67 -25.98
C ALA A 369 -13.14 -17.38 -24.66
N VAL A 370 -12.34 -18.40 -24.32
CA VAL A 370 -12.29 -18.99 -22.97
C VAL A 370 -11.84 -17.91 -21.99
N THR A 371 -12.50 -17.79 -20.83
CA THR A 371 -12.03 -16.97 -19.71
C THR A 371 -11.49 -17.87 -18.61
N CYS A 372 -10.44 -17.44 -17.92
CA CYS A 372 -9.85 -18.14 -16.79
C CYS A 372 -9.36 -17.10 -15.79
N GLU A 373 -9.76 -17.25 -14.54
CA GLU A 373 -9.35 -16.46 -13.40
C GLU A 373 -8.74 -17.41 -12.37
N VAL A 374 -7.68 -16.95 -11.71
CA VAL A 374 -7.03 -17.66 -10.60
C VAL A 374 -7.16 -16.75 -9.40
N SER A 375 -7.77 -17.25 -8.32
CA SER A 375 -7.90 -16.50 -7.08
C SER A 375 -6.53 -16.21 -6.48
N GLU A 376 -6.49 -15.24 -5.58
CA GLU A 376 -5.37 -15.11 -4.68
C GLU A 376 -5.27 -16.35 -3.75
N PRO A 377 -4.07 -16.65 -3.22
CA PRO A 377 -3.83 -17.75 -2.28
C PRO A 377 -4.70 -17.70 -1.02
N ASP A 378 -5.43 -18.79 -0.76
CA ASP A 378 -6.24 -18.98 0.45
C ASP A 378 -5.59 -19.98 1.39
N PHE A 379 -5.11 -19.53 2.55
CA PHE A 379 -4.35 -20.32 3.51
C PHE A 379 -5.26 -21.08 4.46
N CYS A 380 -4.96 -22.36 4.63
CA CYS A 380 -5.70 -23.26 5.49
C CYS A 380 -4.73 -24.19 6.24
N GLY A 381 -4.18 -23.67 7.34
CA GLY A 381 -3.22 -24.38 8.19
C GLY A 381 -1.84 -24.49 7.54
N ASP A 382 -1.43 -25.71 7.19
CA ASP A 382 -0.08 -25.99 6.70
C ASP A 382 0.04 -25.88 5.16
N ARG A 383 -1.05 -25.47 4.51
CA ARG A 383 -1.21 -25.43 3.06
C ARG A 383 -1.95 -24.17 2.64
N TYR A 384 -1.90 -23.90 1.34
CA TYR A 384 -2.77 -22.90 0.72
C TYR A 384 -3.47 -23.48 -0.51
N GLU A 385 -4.56 -22.87 -0.92
CA GLU A 385 -5.33 -23.26 -2.09
C GLU A 385 -5.40 -22.11 -3.09
N LEU A 386 -5.26 -22.43 -4.38
CA LEU A 386 -5.68 -21.54 -5.46
C LEU A 386 -7.03 -22.01 -5.98
N THR A 387 -7.98 -21.08 -6.16
CA THR A 387 -9.25 -21.36 -6.82
C THR A 387 -9.18 -20.91 -8.27
N ILE A 388 -9.28 -21.85 -9.20
CA ILE A 388 -9.26 -21.59 -10.63
C ILE A 388 -10.68 -21.63 -11.15
N THR A 389 -11.18 -20.49 -11.63
CA THR A 389 -12.51 -20.38 -12.23
C THR A 389 -12.37 -20.11 -13.72
N ALA A 390 -12.90 -21.01 -14.54
CA ALA A 390 -12.86 -20.86 -15.99
C ALA A 390 -14.25 -20.99 -16.60
N SER A 391 -14.52 -20.21 -17.65
CA SER A 391 -15.77 -20.29 -18.42
C SER A 391 -15.47 -20.46 -19.90
N MET A 392 -16.11 -21.48 -20.47
CA MET A 392 -16.05 -21.81 -21.89
C MET A 392 -17.17 -21.10 -22.64
N PRO A 393 -16.95 -20.66 -23.89
CA PRO A 393 -17.98 -20.02 -24.71
C PRO A 393 -19.13 -20.99 -25.03
N THR A 394 -18.82 -22.27 -25.24
CA THR A 394 -19.76 -23.36 -25.50
C THR A 394 -19.47 -24.55 -24.59
N LYS A 395 -20.34 -25.57 -24.57
CA LYS A 395 -20.10 -26.83 -23.85
C LYS A 395 -19.30 -27.78 -24.74
N PRO A 396 -17.96 -27.91 -24.58
CA PRO A 396 -17.18 -28.87 -25.35
C PRO A 396 -17.60 -30.31 -25.00
N ALA A 397 -17.55 -31.20 -26.00
CA ALA A 397 -17.78 -32.63 -25.81
C ALA A 397 -16.76 -33.25 -24.83
N SER A 398 -15.53 -32.74 -24.87
CA SER A 398 -14.44 -33.09 -23.96
C SER A 398 -13.51 -31.90 -23.75
N LEU A 399 -13.13 -31.65 -22.50
CA LEU A 399 -12.21 -30.60 -22.08
C LEU A 399 -11.18 -31.20 -21.12
N ALA A 400 -9.90 -30.99 -21.39
CA ALA A 400 -8.81 -31.24 -20.49
C ALA A 400 -8.24 -29.90 -20.02
N MET A 401 -7.94 -29.79 -18.73
CA MET A 401 -7.28 -28.65 -18.11
C MET A 401 -6.06 -29.19 -17.36
N LEU A 402 -4.88 -28.64 -17.60
CA LEU A 402 -3.69 -28.93 -16.83
C LEU A 402 -3.28 -27.65 -16.12
N VAL A 403 -3.24 -27.70 -14.80
CA VAL A 403 -2.72 -26.60 -13.98
C VAL A 403 -1.31 -26.98 -13.58
N SER A 404 -0.33 -26.15 -13.90
CA SER A 404 1.07 -26.35 -13.53
C SER A 404 1.56 -25.11 -12.79
N ILE A 405 2.19 -25.34 -11.64
CA ILE A 405 2.78 -24.28 -10.82
C ILE A 405 4.29 -24.33 -10.99
N PHE A 406 4.86 -23.19 -11.35
CA PHE A 406 6.30 -23.02 -11.52
C PHE A 406 6.82 -22.01 -10.52
N ASP A 407 8.06 -22.21 -10.07
CA ASP A 407 8.85 -21.14 -9.49
C ASP A 407 9.20 -20.15 -10.62
N ALA A 408 8.79 -18.88 -10.48
CA ALA A 408 8.91 -17.89 -11.55
C ALA A 408 10.38 -17.50 -11.82
N ASP A 409 11.22 -17.56 -10.79
CA ASP A 409 12.62 -17.15 -10.88
C ASP A 409 13.49 -18.25 -11.52
N THR A 410 13.26 -19.52 -11.16
CA THR A 410 14.03 -20.68 -11.63
C THR A 410 13.39 -21.42 -12.80
N GLN A 411 12.09 -21.19 -13.04
CA GLN A 411 11.24 -21.93 -13.99
C GLN A 411 11.10 -23.43 -13.66
N GLU A 412 11.45 -23.85 -12.44
CA GLU A 412 11.25 -25.22 -11.98
C GLU A 412 9.77 -25.50 -11.72
N GLN A 413 9.27 -26.65 -12.19
CA GLN A 413 7.89 -27.04 -11.96
C GLN A 413 7.72 -27.62 -10.55
N ILE A 414 6.95 -26.94 -9.71
CA ILE A 414 6.68 -27.33 -8.32
C ILE A 414 5.58 -28.38 -8.25
N ALA A 415 4.49 -28.17 -9.00
CA ALA A 415 3.32 -29.06 -8.95
C ALA A 415 2.55 -29.06 -10.26
N SER A 416 1.77 -30.11 -10.50
CA SER A 416 0.85 -30.15 -11.63
C SER A 416 -0.39 -31.01 -11.37
N PHE A 417 -1.53 -30.52 -11.82
CA PHE A 417 -2.86 -31.03 -11.52
C PHE A 417 -3.65 -31.18 -12.83
N PRO A 418 -3.84 -32.41 -13.32
CA PRO A 418 -4.63 -32.67 -14.51
C PRO A 418 -6.11 -32.85 -14.16
N TYR A 419 -6.98 -32.21 -14.94
CA TYR A 419 -8.43 -32.32 -14.84
C TYR A 419 -9.05 -32.65 -16.19
N THR A 420 -10.14 -33.42 -16.19
CA THR A 420 -10.90 -33.73 -17.41
C THR A 420 -12.39 -33.61 -17.16
N TYR A 421 -13.08 -33.01 -18.11
CA TYR A 421 -14.51 -32.74 -18.05
C TYR A 421 -15.21 -33.13 -19.36
N LYS A 422 -16.52 -33.35 -19.26
CA LYS A 422 -17.41 -33.55 -20.41
C LYS A 422 -18.61 -32.62 -20.28
N ASN A 423 -18.98 -31.96 -21.37
CA ASN A 423 -20.19 -31.14 -21.47
C ASN A 423 -20.32 -30.03 -20.40
N ILE A 424 -19.19 -29.51 -19.91
CA ILE A 424 -19.16 -28.47 -18.88
C ILE A 424 -18.99 -27.09 -19.52
N LYS A 425 -19.63 -26.06 -18.98
CA LYS A 425 -19.44 -24.67 -19.42
C LYS A 425 -18.54 -23.89 -18.46
N THR A 426 -18.65 -24.15 -17.16
CA THR A 426 -17.92 -23.42 -16.12
C THR A 426 -17.22 -24.42 -15.22
N ILE A 427 -15.94 -24.18 -14.95
CA ILE A 427 -15.09 -24.98 -14.08
C ILE A 427 -14.72 -24.13 -12.88
N THR A 428 -14.75 -24.73 -11.70
CA THR A 428 -14.14 -24.18 -10.49
C THR A 428 -13.36 -25.30 -9.83
N GLU A 429 -12.03 -25.18 -9.79
CA GLU A 429 -11.16 -26.16 -9.15
C GLU A 429 -10.32 -25.52 -8.05
N LYS A 430 -10.09 -26.29 -7.00
CA LYS A 430 -9.19 -25.91 -5.91
C LYS A 430 -7.89 -26.69 -6.05
N VAL A 431 -6.78 -25.96 -6.00
CA VAL A 431 -5.43 -26.50 -6.18
C VAL A 431 -4.66 -26.34 -4.88
N PRO A 432 -4.56 -27.41 -4.07
CA PRO A 432 -3.90 -27.33 -2.78
C PRO A 432 -2.38 -27.47 -2.93
N LEU A 433 -1.64 -26.51 -2.38
CA LEU A 433 -0.19 -26.38 -2.46
C LEU A 433 0.42 -26.30 -1.06
N ASN A 434 1.70 -26.66 -0.94
CA ASN A 434 2.44 -26.52 0.31
C ASN A 434 2.99 -25.10 0.41
N ILE A 435 3.01 -24.56 1.62
CA ILE A 435 3.64 -23.26 1.89
C ILE A 435 5.17 -23.44 1.78
N PRO A 436 5.89 -22.61 1.01
CA PRO A 436 7.33 -22.70 0.91
C PRO A 436 8.02 -22.24 2.20
N GLU A 437 9.25 -22.69 2.44
CA GLU A 437 10.05 -22.24 3.59
C GLU A 437 10.55 -20.81 3.41
N GLN A 438 10.93 -20.45 2.19
CA GLN A 438 11.40 -19.11 1.82
C GLN A 438 10.36 -18.40 0.95
N ASN A 439 10.46 -17.08 0.84
CA ASN A 439 9.60 -16.32 -0.08
C ASN A 439 9.81 -16.81 -1.51
N GLN A 440 8.71 -17.01 -2.24
CA GLN A 440 8.76 -17.46 -3.62
C GLN A 440 7.81 -16.65 -4.49
N ASN A 441 8.29 -16.29 -5.70
CA ASN A 441 7.43 -15.83 -6.78
C ASN A 441 7.04 -17.05 -7.61
N LEU A 442 5.74 -17.24 -7.80
CA LEU A 442 5.18 -18.41 -8.43
C LEU A 442 4.38 -18.02 -9.68
N LEU A 443 4.36 -18.93 -10.65
CA LEU A 443 3.61 -18.80 -11.89
C LEU A 443 2.61 -19.96 -12.00
N ALA A 444 1.32 -19.65 -11.89
CA ALA A 444 0.26 -20.58 -12.25
C ALA A 444 0.04 -20.56 -13.76
N GLN A 445 0.37 -21.66 -14.44
CA GLN A 445 0.09 -21.88 -15.85
C GLN A 445 -1.09 -22.85 -16.00
N ILE A 446 -2.12 -22.44 -16.75
CA ILE A 446 -3.34 -23.23 -16.96
C ILE A 446 -3.48 -23.51 -18.45
N ASP A 447 -3.30 -24.77 -18.83
CA ASP A 447 -3.38 -25.25 -20.20
C ASP A 447 -4.72 -25.96 -20.44
N PHE A 448 -5.58 -25.34 -21.25
CA PHE A 448 -6.82 -25.94 -21.72
C PHE A 448 -6.61 -26.62 -23.07
N SER A 449 -7.17 -27.82 -23.23
CA SER A 449 -7.25 -28.54 -24.50
C SER A 449 -8.66 -29.12 -24.65
N TRP A 450 -9.39 -28.78 -25.71
CA TRP A 450 -10.75 -29.28 -25.93
C TRP A 450 -11.04 -29.60 -27.38
N ARG A 451 -12.15 -30.31 -27.61
CA ARG A 451 -12.68 -30.57 -28.96
C ARG A 451 -14.05 -29.94 -29.12
N ASP A 452 -14.23 -29.22 -30.21
CA ASP A 452 -15.55 -28.95 -30.79
C ASP A 452 -15.83 -29.96 -31.92
N ASP A 453 -17.03 -29.89 -32.51
CA ASP A 453 -17.49 -30.85 -33.53
C ASP A 453 -16.60 -30.90 -34.78
N LYS A 454 -15.66 -29.97 -34.95
CA LYS A 454 -14.86 -29.80 -36.18
C LYS A 454 -13.34 -29.72 -35.93
N SER A 455 -12.88 -29.45 -34.72
CA SER A 455 -11.46 -29.17 -34.44
C SER A 455 -11.06 -29.38 -32.97
N SER A 456 -9.78 -29.70 -32.76
CA SER A 456 -9.15 -29.63 -31.43
C SER A 456 -8.59 -28.23 -31.22
N LYS A 457 -8.88 -27.63 -30.06
CA LYS A 457 -8.43 -26.28 -29.67
C LYS A 457 -7.60 -26.35 -28.40
N LYS A 458 -6.67 -25.40 -28.26
CA LYS A 458 -5.84 -25.22 -27.06
C LYS A 458 -5.76 -23.75 -26.68
N LYS A 459 -5.67 -23.47 -25.38
CA LYS A 459 -5.45 -22.12 -24.85
C LYS A 459 -4.67 -22.21 -23.55
N GLN A 460 -3.72 -21.31 -23.37
CA GLN A 460 -2.90 -21.21 -22.16
C GLN A 460 -3.20 -19.90 -21.46
N PHE A 461 -3.23 -19.94 -20.13
CA PHE A 461 -3.30 -18.79 -19.24
C PHE A 461 -2.14 -18.85 -18.26
N LYS A 462 -1.70 -17.67 -17.82
CA LYS A 462 -0.59 -17.48 -16.89
C LYS A 462 -0.96 -16.40 -15.89
N LYS A 463 -0.75 -16.67 -14.60
CA LYS A 463 -0.92 -15.71 -13.50
C LYS A 463 0.28 -15.86 -12.57
N GLU A 464 0.96 -14.75 -12.36
CA GLU A 464 2.02 -14.63 -11.35
C GLU A 464 1.41 -14.27 -10.00
N TYR A 465 1.96 -14.81 -8.93
CA TYR A 465 1.62 -14.50 -7.55
C TYR A 465 2.83 -14.77 -6.65
N SER A 466 2.86 -14.14 -5.48
CA SER A 466 3.96 -14.31 -4.52
C SER A 466 3.44 -14.94 -3.24
N ILE A 467 4.25 -15.79 -2.61
CA ILE A 467 3.95 -16.40 -1.32
C ILE A 467 5.05 -16.05 -0.33
N ILE A 468 4.68 -15.49 0.81
CA ILE A 468 5.62 -15.33 1.93
C ILE A 468 5.90 -16.72 2.53
N GLY A 469 7.17 -17.10 2.61
CA GLY A 469 7.57 -18.39 3.16
C GLY A 469 7.53 -18.40 4.68
N ASN A 470 7.42 -19.59 5.28
CA ASN A 470 7.29 -19.74 6.73
C ASN A 470 8.44 -19.08 7.52
N ALA A 471 9.67 -19.16 7.02
CA ALA A 471 10.83 -18.58 7.68
C ALA A 471 10.86 -17.04 7.67
N ALA A 472 10.11 -16.40 6.75
CA ALA A 472 10.08 -14.95 6.62
C ALA A 472 8.99 -14.27 7.46
N ILE A 473 8.09 -15.05 8.08
CA ILE A 473 6.99 -14.52 8.89
C ILE A 473 7.49 -13.89 10.19
N VAL A 474 8.57 -14.43 10.77
CA VAL A 474 9.23 -13.85 11.95
C VAL A 474 10.32 -12.91 11.47
N VAL A 475 10.00 -11.61 11.39
CA VAL A 475 10.89 -10.58 10.82
C VAL A 475 11.97 -10.19 11.81
N LYS A 476 11.70 -10.32 13.11
CA LYS A 476 12.66 -10.03 14.16
C LYS A 476 12.46 -10.97 15.33
N GLN A 477 13.55 -11.50 15.85
CA GLN A 477 13.59 -12.21 17.12
C GLN A 477 14.63 -11.53 18.01
N GLU A 478 14.18 -10.95 19.12
CA GLU A 478 15.06 -10.41 20.16
C GLU A 478 14.94 -11.26 21.41
N LEU A 479 16.07 -11.89 21.77
CA LEU A 479 16.23 -12.49 23.08
C LEU A 479 16.50 -11.38 24.09
N VAL A 480 15.46 -11.02 24.85
CA VAL A 480 15.57 -10.09 25.97
C VAL A 480 16.13 -10.90 27.15
N GLN A 481 17.42 -11.23 27.12
CA GLN A 481 18.04 -12.05 28.16
C GLN A 481 17.76 -11.51 29.58
N PRO A 482 17.82 -12.39 30.60
CA PRO A 482 17.67 -11.97 31.99
C PRO A 482 18.74 -10.94 32.33
N CYS A 483 18.31 -9.69 32.44
CA CYS A 483 19.07 -8.67 33.11
C CYS A 483 18.70 -8.78 34.58
N SER A 484 19.65 -9.20 35.44
CA SER A 484 19.62 -8.57 36.76
C SER A 484 19.61 -7.05 36.56
N LYS A 485 19.19 -6.28 37.56
CA LYS A 485 19.30 -4.80 37.52
C LYS A 485 20.71 -4.29 37.20
N THR A 486 21.73 -5.16 37.15
CA THR A 486 23.13 -4.86 36.82
C THR A 486 23.55 -5.25 35.40
N GLY A 487 22.64 -5.74 34.53
CA GLY A 487 22.95 -6.06 33.12
C GLY A 487 23.87 -7.27 32.89
N ARG A 488 23.95 -8.21 33.85
CA ARG A 488 24.71 -9.47 33.69
C ARG A 488 23.74 -10.64 33.43
N PRO A 489 24.12 -11.65 32.65
CA PRO A 489 23.34 -12.88 32.49
C PRO A 489 23.16 -13.54 33.86
N VAL A 490 21.93 -13.76 34.31
CA VAL A 490 21.67 -14.43 35.58
C VAL A 490 20.85 -15.68 35.36
N ILE A 491 21.53 -16.81 35.45
CA ILE A 491 20.92 -18.11 35.75
C ILE A 491 21.02 -18.31 37.26
N GLN A 492 19.89 -18.54 37.93
CA GLN A 492 19.90 -18.85 39.35
C GLN A 492 20.06 -20.36 39.54
N ILE A 493 21.19 -20.77 40.11
CA ILE A 493 21.36 -22.10 40.70
C ILE A 493 21.05 -21.95 42.18
N VAL A 494 19.97 -22.58 42.66
CA VAL A 494 19.48 -22.36 44.03
C VAL A 494 20.24 -23.22 45.08
N ASN A 495 21.27 -23.99 44.68
CA ASN A 495 22.00 -24.89 45.59
C ASN A 495 23.51 -25.00 45.29
N GLY A 496 24.26 -23.90 45.45
CA GLY A 496 25.73 -23.89 45.53
C GLY A 496 26.19 -23.81 46.99
N SER A 497 27.34 -24.42 47.33
CA SER A 497 27.95 -24.28 48.66
C SER A 497 28.30 -22.82 48.98
N GLU A 498 28.26 -22.44 50.26
CA GLU A 498 28.69 -21.12 50.74
C GLU A 498 30.04 -20.74 50.12
N SER A 499 30.07 -19.59 49.44
CA SER A 499 31.29 -18.90 49.07
C SER A 499 31.48 -17.75 50.04
N ASP A 500 32.60 -17.72 50.74
CA ASP A 500 32.99 -16.64 51.67
C ASP A 500 33.18 -15.26 50.99
N SER A 501 32.94 -15.17 49.67
CA SER A 501 33.24 -13.98 48.85
C SER A 501 32.08 -13.49 47.98
N ALA A 502 30.89 -14.10 48.07
CA ALA A 502 29.78 -13.81 47.17
C ALA A 502 28.64 -13.05 47.88
N ASP A 503 28.66 -11.72 47.79
CA ASP A 503 27.63 -10.83 48.34
C ASP A 503 26.42 -10.77 47.39
N TYR A 504 25.47 -11.69 47.53
CA TYR A 504 24.21 -11.69 46.77
C TYR A 504 23.00 -11.65 47.72
N ASN A 505 22.35 -10.48 47.81
CA ASN A 505 21.07 -10.32 48.50
C ASN A 505 19.89 -10.66 47.56
N TYR A 506 19.33 -11.87 47.65
CA TYR A 506 18.01 -12.18 47.11
C TYR A 506 17.17 -13.03 48.09
N PRO A 507 15.84 -12.84 48.15
CA PRO A 507 15.02 -13.39 49.22
C PRO A 507 14.45 -14.79 48.93
N LEU A 508 14.54 -15.64 49.96
CA LEU A 508 13.66 -16.75 50.39
C LEU A 508 13.90 -18.21 49.90
N ASN A 509 14.30 -19.03 50.89
CA ASN A 509 13.82 -20.38 51.25
C ASN A 509 13.82 -21.52 50.21
N ALA A 510 14.67 -22.55 50.41
CA ALA A 510 14.28 -23.92 50.79
C ALA A 510 15.51 -24.87 50.93
N MET A 511 15.36 -25.89 51.76
CA MET A 511 16.37 -26.83 52.27
C MET A 511 16.87 -27.89 51.25
N TYR A 512 18.12 -28.32 51.45
CA TYR A 512 18.73 -29.51 50.88
C TYR A 512 17.98 -30.81 51.26
N ILE A 513 17.71 -31.67 50.27
CA ILE A 513 17.54 -33.11 50.50
C ILE A 513 18.55 -33.83 49.61
N SER A 514 19.67 -34.28 50.19
CA SER A 514 20.53 -35.25 49.49
C SER A 514 19.77 -36.57 49.40
N GLN A 515 19.33 -36.96 48.22
CA GLN A 515 18.93 -38.34 47.97
C GLN A 515 20.09 -39.08 47.29
N GLU A 516 20.62 -40.09 47.97
CA GLU A 516 21.46 -41.15 47.37
C GLU A 516 22.82 -40.74 46.78
N GLY A 517 23.55 -39.80 47.40
CA GLY A 517 24.96 -39.56 47.08
C GLY A 517 25.26 -38.90 45.71
N ASN A 518 24.22 -38.49 44.97
CA ASN A 518 24.35 -37.70 43.75
C ASN A 518 23.91 -36.27 44.03
N ALA A 519 24.84 -35.32 43.97
CA ALA A 519 24.52 -33.90 44.05
C ALA A 519 23.68 -33.51 42.83
N ARG A 520 22.44 -33.05 43.06
CA ARG A 520 21.53 -32.59 42.02
C ARG A 520 21.30 -31.08 42.14
N LEU A 521 21.07 -30.43 41.01
CA LEU A 521 20.86 -28.99 40.91
C LEU A 521 19.39 -28.66 40.63
N ASP A 522 18.93 -27.57 41.24
CA ASP A 522 17.72 -26.86 40.84
C ASP A 522 18.14 -25.68 39.97
N LEU A 523 17.72 -25.69 38.71
CA LEU A 523 18.01 -24.63 37.74
C LEU A 523 16.77 -23.76 37.55
N TYR A 524 16.92 -22.46 37.75
CA TYR A 524 15.88 -21.47 37.48
C TYR A 524 16.29 -20.57 36.32
N ALA A 525 15.54 -20.64 35.22
CA ALA A 525 15.84 -19.96 33.95
C ALA A 525 14.65 -19.08 33.53
N PRO A 526 14.66 -17.79 33.87
CA PRO A 526 13.72 -16.84 33.29
C PRO A 526 14.09 -16.55 31.82
N ILE A 527 13.10 -16.60 30.94
CA ILE A 527 13.18 -16.35 29.51
C ILE A 527 12.25 -15.19 29.20
N ASP A 528 12.77 -14.13 28.58
CA ASP A 528 11.98 -13.04 28.02
C ASP A 528 12.35 -12.91 26.54
N LEU A 529 11.36 -13.00 25.67
CA LEU A 529 11.52 -13.08 24.24
C LEU A 529 10.53 -12.14 23.56
N GLU A 530 11.02 -11.44 22.56
CA GLU A 530 10.23 -10.56 21.73
C GLU A 530 10.32 -11.00 20.27
N TRP A 531 9.18 -11.30 19.66
CA TRP A 531 9.09 -11.56 18.23
C TRP A 531 8.29 -10.45 17.56
N LYS A 532 8.76 -9.99 16.40
CA LYS A 532 7.97 -9.13 15.52
C LYS A 532 7.52 -9.94 14.30
N LEU A 533 6.21 -10.06 14.13
CA LEU A 533 5.62 -10.66 12.94
C LEU A 533 5.78 -9.73 11.72
N ALA A 534 5.77 -10.30 10.52
CA ALA A 534 5.63 -9.55 9.29
C ALA A 534 4.28 -8.81 9.24
N ASP A 535 4.26 -7.68 8.55
CA ASP A 535 3.03 -6.92 8.35
C ASP A 535 1.98 -7.79 7.64
N GLY A 536 0.71 -7.70 8.08
CA GLY A 536 -0.39 -8.50 7.54
C GLY A 536 -0.59 -9.88 8.20
N PHE A 537 0.21 -10.24 9.20
CA PHE A 537 0.00 -11.45 10.00
C PHE A 537 -0.45 -11.10 11.41
N ASN A 538 -1.55 -11.71 11.86
CA ASN A 538 -2.07 -11.55 13.21
C ASN A 538 -2.10 -12.90 13.92
N MET A 539 -1.61 -12.98 15.16
CA MET A 539 -1.71 -14.23 15.91
C MET A 539 -3.15 -14.44 16.40
N LEU A 540 -3.77 -15.55 15.98
CA LEU A 540 -5.11 -15.97 16.43
C LEU A 540 -5.02 -16.81 17.70
N ASP A 541 -4.11 -17.78 17.70
CA ASP A 541 -3.96 -18.74 18.78
C ASP A 541 -2.51 -19.23 18.88
N TYR A 542 -2.17 -19.84 20.01
CA TYR A 542 -0.91 -20.54 20.20
C TYR A 542 -1.13 -21.84 20.97
N GLU A 543 -0.50 -22.90 20.51
CA GLU A 543 -0.51 -24.19 21.16
C GLU A 543 0.93 -24.68 21.38
N ASP A 544 1.10 -25.69 22.24
CA ASP A 544 2.34 -26.47 22.29
C ASP A 544 3.64 -25.66 22.50
N LEU A 545 3.70 -24.79 23.52
CA LEU A 545 4.99 -24.20 23.93
C LEU A 545 5.95 -25.31 24.38
N ARG A 546 7.06 -25.46 23.65
CA ARG A 546 8.10 -26.48 23.90
C ARG A 546 9.42 -25.81 24.20
N ILE A 547 9.83 -25.88 25.47
CA ILE A 547 11.20 -25.57 25.89
C ILE A 547 11.98 -26.87 25.92
N SER A 548 13.15 -26.91 25.29
CA SER A 548 14.07 -28.05 25.38
C SER A 548 15.47 -27.59 25.76
N MET A 549 16.10 -28.34 26.65
CA MET A 549 17.49 -28.11 27.06
C MET A 549 18.31 -29.33 26.71
N THR A 550 19.32 -29.15 25.89
CA THR A 550 20.26 -30.20 25.51
C THR A 550 21.57 -29.99 26.26
N LEU A 551 21.94 -30.99 27.06
CA LEU A 551 23.20 -31.03 27.79
C LEU A 551 24.39 -31.27 26.85
N PRO A 552 25.62 -30.97 27.29
CA PRO A 552 26.85 -31.37 26.59
C PRO A 552 26.95 -32.88 26.32
N SER A 553 26.33 -33.70 27.18
CA SER A 553 26.24 -35.16 26.99
C SER A 553 25.32 -35.58 25.84
N GLY A 554 24.60 -34.65 25.22
CA GLY A 554 23.57 -34.90 24.20
C GLY A 554 22.20 -35.25 24.79
N GLN A 555 22.11 -35.44 26.12
CA GLN A 555 20.84 -35.66 26.78
C GLN A 555 19.95 -34.42 26.65
N THR A 556 18.76 -34.62 26.09
CA THR A 556 17.79 -33.53 25.89
C THR A 556 16.64 -33.69 26.87
N PHE A 557 16.42 -32.65 27.68
CA PHE A 557 15.26 -32.54 28.53
C PHE A 557 14.20 -31.69 27.84
N LYS A 558 13.00 -32.27 27.66
CA LYS A 558 11.83 -31.54 27.17
C LYS A 558 11.01 -31.06 28.37
N TYR A 559 10.60 -29.81 28.32
CA TYR A 559 9.72 -29.21 29.30
C TYR A 559 8.30 -29.78 29.21
N CYS A 560 7.60 -29.80 30.35
CA CYS A 560 6.20 -30.19 30.46
C CYS A 560 5.35 -29.00 30.95
N ASN A 561 4.98 -28.13 30.01
CA ASN A 561 3.78 -27.28 29.96
C ASN A 561 3.09 -26.90 31.30
N ASN A 562 3.80 -26.27 32.24
CA ASN A 562 3.19 -25.62 33.39
C ASN A 562 2.83 -24.16 33.05
N SER A 563 1.59 -23.97 32.60
CA SER A 563 1.04 -22.69 32.19
C SER A 563 1.08 -21.59 33.28
N LYS A 564 1.30 -21.94 34.56
CA LYS A 564 1.38 -20.96 35.66
C LYS A 564 2.59 -20.02 35.57
N PHE A 565 3.63 -20.40 34.83
CA PHE A 565 4.89 -19.67 34.77
C PHE A 565 5.20 -19.08 33.40
N ILE A 566 4.21 -19.09 32.49
CA ILE A 566 4.32 -18.56 31.14
C ILE A 566 3.30 -17.44 30.97
N SER A 567 3.75 -16.30 30.48
CA SER A 567 2.92 -15.18 30.04
C SER A 567 3.28 -14.86 28.61
N LEU A 568 2.32 -15.03 27.69
CA LEU A 568 2.40 -14.52 26.34
C LEU A 568 1.55 -13.25 26.25
N LYS A 569 2.07 -12.18 25.65
CA LYS A 569 1.33 -10.94 25.39
C LYS A 569 1.53 -10.55 23.93
N LEU A 570 0.43 -10.31 23.23
CA LEU A 570 0.44 -9.79 21.87
C LEU A 570 0.07 -8.32 21.89
N ASP A 571 0.90 -7.48 21.26
CA ASP A 571 0.51 -6.15 20.84
C ASP A 571 -0.03 -6.21 19.42
N GLN A 572 -1.37 -6.17 19.31
CA GLN A 572 -2.08 -6.25 18.03
C GLN A 572 -1.75 -5.07 17.10
N SER A 573 -1.31 -3.92 17.64
CA SER A 573 -1.04 -2.73 16.84
C SER A 573 0.34 -2.77 16.17
N THR A 574 1.29 -3.46 16.79
CA THR A 574 2.68 -3.53 16.32
C THR A 574 3.07 -4.92 15.78
N GLY A 575 2.21 -5.93 15.97
CA GLY A 575 2.49 -7.32 15.64
C GLY A 575 3.57 -7.94 16.54
N ILE A 576 3.87 -7.31 17.68
CA ILE A 576 4.90 -7.75 18.61
C ILE A 576 4.33 -8.78 19.59
N ILE A 577 4.99 -9.91 19.70
CA ILE A 577 4.69 -10.98 20.66
C ILE A 577 5.78 -10.96 21.73
N HIS A 578 5.38 -10.71 22.98
CA HIS A 578 6.24 -10.85 24.14
C HIS A 578 5.94 -12.17 24.86
N LEU A 579 6.94 -13.03 24.96
CA LEU A 579 6.89 -14.26 25.75
C LEU A 579 7.78 -14.11 26.98
N LYS A 580 7.16 -14.22 28.16
CA LYS A 580 7.85 -14.38 29.43
C LYS A 580 7.60 -15.77 29.96
N ALA A 581 8.64 -16.58 30.09
CA ALA A 581 8.55 -17.89 30.70
C ALA A 581 9.53 -17.99 31.87
N ILE A 582 9.15 -18.69 32.92
CA ILE A 582 10.02 -19.02 34.04
C ILE A 582 10.06 -20.53 34.13
N GLU A 583 11.25 -21.11 33.93
CA GLU A 583 11.42 -22.55 34.00
C GLU A 583 12.23 -22.98 35.23
N GLU A 584 11.79 -24.06 35.88
CA GLU A 584 12.42 -24.60 37.08
C GLU A 584 12.69 -26.11 36.94
N TRP A 585 13.95 -26.49 36.78
CA TRP A 585 14.37 -27.90 36.66
C TRP A 585 14.79 -28.46 38.02
N LYS A 586 13.81 -28.83 38.86
CA LYS A 586 14.09 -29.38 40.20
C LYS A 586 14.71 -30.77 40.17
N ASN A 587 15.85 -30.97 40.83
CA ASN A 587 16.47 -32.28 41.09
C ASN A 587 16.65 -33.16 39.84
N ARG A 588 16.77 -32.57 38.65
CA ARG A 588 16.91 -33.27 37.36
C ARG A 588 18.32 -33.23 36.79
N LEU A 589 19.14 -32.29 37.25
CA LEU A 589 20.47 -32.02 36.70
C LEU A 589 21.55 -32.54 37.64
N SER A 590 22.53 -33.27 37.12
CA SER A 590 23.68 -33.77 37.88
C SER A 590 24.78 -32.72 37.90
N VAL A 591 25.33 -32.42 39.08
CA VAL A 591 26.46 -31.46 39.22
C VAL A 591 27.66 -31.83 38.33
N LYS A 592 27.91 -33.13 38.11
CA LYS A 592 29.05 -33.60 37.31
C LYS A 592 29.00 -33.15 35.84
N GLU A 593 27.81 -32.96 35.28
CA GLU A 593 27.60 -32.62 33.88
C GLU A 593 27.78 -31.12 33.58
N PHE A 594 27.86 -30.29 34.62
CA PHE A 594 27.89 -28.82 34.54
C PHE A 594 29.21 -28.20 35.00
N SER A 595 30.24 -29.02 35.26
CA SER A 595 31.50 -28.56 35.87
C SER A 595 32.41 -27.70 34.98
N ALA A 596 32.16 -27.57 33.66
CA ALA A 596 32.93 -26.68 32.77
C ALA A 596 32.32 -26.44 31.36
N SER A 597 31.01 -26.65 31.12
CA SER A 597 30.48 -26.68 29.75
C SER A 597 29.13 -25.99 29.54
N ILE A 598 28.99 -25.41 28.35
CA ILE A 598 27.82 -24.65 27.88
C ILE A 598 26.63 -25.59 27.64
N ALA A 599 25.48 -25.33 28.25
CA ALA A 599 24.23 -25.99 27.91
C ALA A 599 23.50 -25.19 26.81
N ARG A 600 22.84 -25.90 25.90
CA ARG A 600 22.08 -25.28 24.80
C ARG A 600 20.59 -25.39 25.09
N MET A 601 19.88 -24.28 25.03
CA MET A 601 18.43 -24.25 25.19
C MET A 601 17.79 -23.81 23.88
N LYS A 602 16.81 -24.60 23.43
CA LYS A 602 16.00 -24.33 22.24
C LYS A 602 14.54 -24.18 22.63
N LEU A 603 13.95 -23.07 22.24
CA LEU A 603 12.52 -22.82 22.40
C LEU A 603 11.82 -22.97 21.05
N GLY A 604 10.69 -23.66 21.05
CA GLY A 604 9.72 -23.66 19.95
C GLY A 604 8.31 -23.38 20.46
N ILE A 605 7.54 -22.63 19.70
CA ILE A 605 6.11 -22.39 19.90
C ILE A 605 5.37 -22.72 18.60
N SER A 606 4.25 -23.41 18.68
CA SER A 606 3.34 -23.54 17.55
C SER A 606 2.33 -22.40 17.63
N VAL A 607 2.25 -21.58 16.59
CA VAL A 607 1.30 -20.47 16.53
C VAL A 607 0.40 -20.61 15.32
N THR A 608 -0.87 -20.26 15.50
CA THR A 608 -1.83 -20.11 14.43
C THR A 608 -1.98 -18.63 14.14
N LEU A 609 -1.66 -18.24 12.91
CA LEU A 609 -1.69 -16.87 12.44
C LEU A 609 -2.84 -16.70 11.45
N GLU A 610 -3.62 -15.65 11.59
CA GLU A 610 -4.45 -15.10 10.54
C GLU A 610 -3.57 -14.37 9.54
N VAL A 611 -3.86 -14.59 8.26
CA VAL A 611 -3.25 -13.87 7.16
C VAL A 611 -4.29 -12.89 6.65
N SER A 612 -4.01 -11.61 6.85
CA SER A 612 -4.87 -10.51 6.42
C SER A 612 -4.02 -9.51 5.64
N SER A 613 -3.57 -9.94 4.46
CA SER A 613 -2.83 -9.08 3.52
C SER A 613 -3.61 -8.89 2.22
N GLU A 614 -3.21 -7.92 1.39
CA GLU A 614 -3.88 -7.66 0.10
C GLU A 614 -3.81 -8.85 -0.88
N ASN A 615 -2.81 -9.72 -0.73
CA ASN A 615 -2.51 -10.80 -1.68
C ASN A 615 -2.65 -12.20 -1.06
N GLU A 616 -3.00 -12.31 0.22
CA GLU A 616 -3.09 -13.58 0.93
C GLU A 616 -4.20 -13.48 1.99
N SER A 617 -5.05 -14.51 2.08
CA SER A 617 -6.13 -14.60 3.07
C SER A 617 -6.12 -15.93 3.81
N GLY A 618 -6.76 -16.01 4.97
CA GLY A 618 -7.00 -17.28 5.67
C GLY A 618 -6.16 -17.42 6.93
N TYR A 619 -5.77 -18.66 7.27
CA TYR A 619 -4.95 -18.91 8.45
C TYR A 619 -3.81 -19.89 8.17
N ARG A 620 -2.70 -19.70 8.86
CA ARG A 620 -1.50 -20.53 8.78
C ARG A 620 -1.14 -21.06 10.15
N ASN A 621 -0.70 -22.31 10.20
CA ASN A 621 -0.01 -22.82 11.38
C ASN A 621 1.48 -22.78 11.09
N ILE A 622 2.24 -22.15 11.98
CA ILE A 622 3.68 -22.11 11.89
C ILE A 622 4.30 -22.55 13.22
N VAL A 623 5.45 -23.19 13.13
CA VAL A 623 6.30 -23.43 14.30
C VAL A 623 7.35 -22.34 14.31
N VAL A 624 7.24 -21.41 15.25
CA VAL A 624 8.28 -20.44 15.52
C VAL A 624 9.26 -21.08 16.50
N ASP A 625 10.47 -21.37 16.05
CA ASP A 625 11.55 -21.78 16.94
C ASP A 625 12.69 -20.76 16.94
N THR A 626 13.55 -20.80 17.96
CA THR A 626 14.69 -19.87 18.07
C THR A 626 15.77 -20.10 17.00
N GLY A 627 15.53 -20.93 15.99
CA GLY A 627 16.43 -21.26 14.88
C GLY A 627 17.61 -22.12 15.30
N ASN A 628 18.73 -21.91 14.61
CA ASN A 628 20.07 -22.39 14.98
C ASN A 628 20.72 -21.50 16.07
N ASP A 629 20.06 -20.40 16.46
CA ASP A 629 20.53 -19.52 17.52
C ASP A 629 20.16 -20.15 18.87
N ASP A 630 20.93 -21.19 19.22
CA ASP A 630 20.88 -21.81 20.55
C ASP A 630 21.04 -20.71 21.61
N ILE A 631 20.14 -20.69 22.59
CA ILE A 631 20.37 -19.86 23.78
C ILE A 631 21.48 -20.54 24.57
N PHE A 632 22.67 -19.94 24.54
CA PHE A 632 23.82 -20.43 25.30
C PHE A 632 23.70 -20.02 26.76
N ILE A 633 23.68 -21.02 27.62
CA ILE A 633 23.70 -20.89 29.06
C ILE A 633 25.14 -21.20 29.50
N GLU A 634 25.92 -20.15 29.74
CA GLU A 634 27.29 -20.26 30.24
C GLU A 634 27.30 -20.15 31.78
N TYR A 635 27.89 -21.15 32.43
CA TYR A 635 27.99 -21.20 33.89
C TYR A 635 29.38 -20.78 34.34
N LEU A 636 29.46 -19.74 35.17
CA LEU A 636 30.69 -19.41 35.89
C LEU A 636 30.70 -20.15 37.22
N TRP A 637 31.28 -21.35 37.22
CA TRP A 637 31.76 -21.98 38.44
C TRP A 637 33.17 -21.49 38.70
N ASN A 638 33.33 -20.54 39.64
CA ASN A 638 34.63 -20.35 40.28
C ASN A 638 34.71 -21.36 41.41
N LEU A 639 35.48 -22.43 41.18
CA LEU A 639 35.98 -23.32 42.23
C LEU A 639 37.02 -22.60 43.09
#